data_AF-A0AAN9LHD2-F1
#
_entry.id   AF-A0AAN9LHD2-F1
#
_cell.length_a   1.000
_cell.length_b   1.000
_cell.length_c   1.000
_cell.angle_alpha   90.00
_cell.angle_beta   90.00
_cell.angle_gamma   90.00
#
_symmetry.space_group_name_H-M   'P 1'
#
loop_
_entity.id
_entity.type
_entity.pdbx_description
1 polymer ?
#
loop_
_entity_poly.entity_id
_entity_poly.type
_entity_poly.pdbx_seq_one_letter_code
_entity_poly.pdbx_strand_id
1 'polypeptide(L)'
;MICLLDVQLHQIWCQMLKVGSMRYFCFYLVVLSLFFSIPGTYELQASQTQVLFQLRKYLEYPTSLQIWENYYGDLCSLPPSSHMSIKCEGNSVTELNIMGDKAVKADKFNGYAVPNKTLSMSFSIDSFVTTLARLTSLRVLKLVRLGIWGPLPDKIHRLSLLEVLDMSLNFLYGSIPPRISTMVKLHILTMDGNYLNSTMPDWFDSLSILNVLSLKSNHLKGSFPSSLCKIKSLADISLSHNELSGELPDLTALSGLHVLDLRENHLDSELPLMPKAVVTILLSKNSFSGEIPSQFGHLSQLQHLDLSSNHLRWLPPSALFSLPNIGYLNLASNELSGSLSHKLKCGTKLGFVDISSNKFKGGLPFCLASASGKRVVKYGGNCLSVDSHPQMRGSYCKEFNSERMKSWKWKIVEAVTMVIVIILVLSAFGVLFYRKYHSREMYRHEMLPKVVLDNSTTGVSSEVLASARFISQTVKLGTQASPTCRQISIEELKEVTRNFDLSTYIGEGSLGKLYKGKLENGSYTVIRYLALSKKCSIENLKARLDLLSRLNHPNLVSLLGHCIDGDGQDDSSGLKLHLVYEYVPNGNYRNRLSEFSSDKALSWSDRLAILIGVAKAVHFLHTGVIPGCFRNQLKTNNILLDEHHIPKLSDYGMSMIAEEIEYLEAKGENPKSCQREDLEDDVYNFGLILFESLVGHAASEKGEAFFLDEKASFESQDGRKKIVDPVVLATCCQESLSIAISITTKCISPQSSFRPSFEDVLWNLKYAAQVQATVDADQKSDSAF
;
A
#
# COMPACT_ATOMS: atom_id res chain seq x y z
N MET A 1 -19.33 53.61 10.05
CA MET A 1 -20.67 54.10 9.70
C MET A 1 -21.74 53.25 10.43
N ILE A 2 -21.55 53.09 11.74
CA ILE A 2 -22.46 52.52 12.72
C ILE A 2 -22.68 53.69 13.67
N CYS A 3 -23.82 54.39 13.54
CA CYS A 3 -24.37 55.36 14.52
C CYS A 3 -25.50 56.25 13.94
N LEU A 4 -25.91 56.12 12.67
CA LEU A 4 -26.93 57.01 12.06
C LEU A 4 -28.18 56.29 11.50
N LEU A 5 -28.29 54.97 11.65
CA LEU A 5 -29.49 54.20 11.27
C LEU A 5 -30.35 53.76 12.48
N ASP A 6 -29.91 54.05 13.70
CA ASP A 6 -30.54 53.56 14.94
C ASP A 6 -31.69 54.45 15.46
N VAL A 7 -31.86 55.65 14.89
CA VAL A 7 -32.86 56.63 15.38
C VAL A 7 -34.15 56.63 14.55
N GLN A 8 -34.12 56.16 13.28
CA GLN A 8 -35.32 56.13 12.42
C GLN A 8 -36.15 54.84 12.57
N LEU A 9 -35.56 53.70 12.96
CA LEU A 9 -36.34 52.47 13.19
C LEU A 9 -37.12 52.49 14.51
N HIS A 10 -36.61 53.17 15.54
CA HIS A 10 -37.25 53.17 16.85
C HIS A 10 -38.56 53.98 16.88
N GLN A 11 -38.67 55.01 16.03
CA GLN A 11 -39.87 55.86 15.90
C GLN A 11 -41.01 55.16 15.13
N ILE A 12 -40.68 54.28 14.17
CA ILE A 12 -41.65 53.50 13.40
C ILE A 12 -42.21 52.34 14.26
N TRP A 13 -41.37 51.76 15.13
CA TRP A 13 -41.79 50.68 16.04
C TRP A 13 -42.79 51.15 17.12
N CYS A 14 -42.66 52.38 17.62
CA CYS A 14 -43.58 52.94 18.63
C CYS A 14 -44.96 53.32 18.07
N GLN A 15 -45.12 53.53 16.76
CA GLN A 15 -46.42 53.83 16.15
C GLN A 15 -47.25 52.59 15.80
N MET A 16 -46.64 51.42 15.65
CA MET A 16 -47.37 50.17 15.32
C MET A 16 -47.95 49.45 16.53
N LEU A 17 -47.59 49.83 17.77
CA LEU A 17 -48.08 49.20 19.00
C LEU A 17 -49.45 49.73 19.50
N LYS A 18 -50.15 50.55 18.70
CA LYS A 18 -51.41 51.19 19.11
C LYS A 18 -52.62 50.86 18.23
N VAL A 19 -52.69 49.70 17.57
CA VAL A 19 -53.97 49.19 17.08
C VAL A 19 -54.00 47.68 17.25
N GLY A 20 -54.94 47.20 18.06
CA GLY A 20 -55.13 45.80 18.36
C GLY A 20 -55.38 44.97 17.10
N SER A 21 -54.42 44.12 16.77
CA SER A 21 -54.70 42.89 16.04
C SER A 21 -53.65 41.82 16.36
N MET A 22 -53.60 41.44 17.63
CA MET A 22 -52.77 40.33 18.15
C MET A 22 -53.00 38.99 17.43
N ARG A 23 -54.10 38.84 16.66
CA ARG A 23 -54.38 37.62 15.90
C ARG A 23 -53.51 37.44 14.65
N TYR A 24 -53.04 38.52 14.02
CA TYR A 24 -52.13 38.41 12.87
C TYR A 24 -50.67 38.27 13.27
N PHE A 25 -50.28 38.75 14.47
CA PHE A 25 -48.92 38.63 14.97
C PHE A 25 -48.57 37.17 15.34
N CYS A 26 -49.51 36.44 15.96
CA CYS A 26 -49.35 35.01 16.19
C CYS A 26 -49.35 34.20 14.87
N PHE A 27 -50.15 34.61 13.88
CA PHE A 27 -50.16 33.93 12.57
C PHE A 27 -48.84 34.16 11.82
N TYR A 28 -48.29 35.37 11.84
CA TYR A 28 -46.98 35.66 11.25
C TYR A 28 -45.82 35.05 12.02
N LEU A 29 -45.88 34.92 13.34
CA LEU A 29 -44.87 34.19 14.13
C LEU A 29 -44.94 32.68 13.92
N VAL A 30 -46.14 32.10 13.78
CA VAL A 30 -46.31 30.68 13.42
C VAL A 30 -45.83 30.43 12.00
N VAL A 31 -46.15 31.32 11.04
CA VAL A 31 -45.65 31.23 9.66
C VAL A 31 -44.13 31.48 9.60
N LEU A 32 -43.56 32.41 10.37
CA LEU A 32 -42.10 32.58 10.48
C LEU A 32 -41.45 31.36 11.15
N SER A 33 -42.06 30.75 12.17
CA SER A 33 -41.55 29.53 12.79
C SER A 33 -41.65 28.30 11.87
N LEU A 34 -42.63 28.28 10.96
CA LEU A 34 -42.77 27.29 9.90
C LEU A 34 -41.77 27.54 8.76
N PHE A 35 -41.40 28.80 8.47
CA PHE A 35 -40.31 29.15 7.56
C PHE A 35 -38.91 28.90 8.16
N PHE A 36 -38.76 28.93 9.48
CA PHE A 36 -37.53 28.53 10.19
C PHE A 36 -37.48 27.03 10.53
N SER A 37 -38.50 26.26 10.15
CA SER A 37 -38.51 24.79 10.26
C SER A 37 -38.33 24.09 8.90
N ILE A 38 -37.92 24.81 7.87
CA ILE A 38 -37.31 24.17 6.69
C ILE A 38 -35.98 23.61 7.21
N PRO A 39 -35.70 22.30 7.13
CA PRO A 39 -34.35 21.81 7.36
C PRO A 39 -33.49 22.57 6.37
N GLY A 40 -32.63 23.46 6.86
CA GLY A 40 -31.69 24.18 6.01
C GLY A 40 -31.02 23.12 5.14
N THR A 41 -31.25 23.17 3.83
CA THR A 41 -30.55 22.31 2.88
C THR A 41 -29.11 22.80 2.90
N TYR A 42 -28.33 22.22 3.82
CA TYR A 42 -26.92 22.49 3.95
C TYR A 42 -26.22 21.91 2.73
N GLU A 43 -26.07 22.74 1.70
CA GLU A 43 -25.39 22.34 0.47
C GLU A 43 -23.96 21.87 0.80
N LEU A 44 -23.62 20.66 0.34
CA LEU A 44 -22.30 20.08 0.53
C LEU A 44 -21.20 21.07 0.11
N GLN A 45 -20.16 21.20 0.92
CA GLN A 45 -19.06 22.13 0.64
C GLN A 45 -18.46 21.81 -0.74
N ALA A 46 -18.32 22.83 -1.61
CA ALA A 46 -17.84 22.66 -2.99
C ALA A 46 -16.51 21.87 -3.10
N SER A 47 -15.65 21.97 -2.09
CA SER A 47 -14.41 21.20 -1.99
C SER A 47 -14.63 19.68 -1.83
N GLN A 48 -15.64 19.25 -1.07
CA GLN A 48 -15.97 17.82 -0.89
C GLN A 48 -16.69 17.26 -2.11
N THR A 49 -17.57 18.03 -2.74
CA THR A 49 -18.17 17.68 -4.03
C THR A 49 -17.09 17.42 -5.08
N GLN A 50 -16.08 18.29 -5.17
CA GLN A 50 -14.94 18.09 -6.07
C GLN A 50 -14.14 16.82 -5.72
N VAL A 51 -13.93 16.53 -4.44
CA VAL A 51 -13.27 15.29 -4.00
C VAL A 51 -14.06 14.05 -4.43
N LEU A 52 -15.39 14.04 -4.28
CA LEU A 52 -16.24 12.94 -4.72
C LEU A 52 -16.12 12.72 -6.24
N PHE A 53 -16.18 13.78 -7.05
CA PHE A 53 -15.97 13.66 -8.50
C PHE A 53 -14.56 13.17 -8.86
N GLN A 54 -13.52 13.58 -8.12
CA GLN A 54 -12.18 13.04 -8.29
C GLN A 54 -12.12 11.54 -7.96
N LEU A 55 -12.75 11.11 -6.86
CA LEU A 55 -12.84 9.69 -6.49
C LEU A 55 -13.57 8.88 -7.57
N ARG A 56 -14.69 9.38 -8.11
CA ARG A 56 -15.40 8.76 -9.23
C ARG A 56 -14.48 8.57 -10.44
N LYS A 57 -13.66 9.57 -10.76
CA LYS A 57 -12.68 9.50 -11.85
C LYS A 57 -11.60 8.45 -11.58
N TYR A 58 -11.04 8.40 -10.37
CA TYR A 58 -10.06 7.36 -10.00
C TYR A 58 -10.63 5.94 -10.10
N LEU A 59 -11.92 5.78 -9.79
CA LEU A 59 -12.63 4.50 -9.94
C LEU A 59 -13.06 4.21 -11.39
N GLU A 60 -12.61 5.00 -12.36
CA GLU A 60 -12.90 4.82 -13.79
C GLU A 60 -14.39 4.85 -14.13
N TYR A 61 -15.14 5.73 -13.44
CA TYR A 61 -16.56 5.95 -13.67
C TYR A 61 -17.40 4.65 -13.58
N PRO A 62 -17.41 3.98 -12.42
CA PRO A 62 -18.15 2.73 -12.25
C PRO A 62 -19.64 2.98 -12.48
N THR A 63 -20.34 1.97 -12.98
CA THR A 63 -21.78 2.04 -13.31
C THR A 63 -22.63 2.46 -12.11
N SER A 64 -22.24 2.05 -10.90
CA SER A 64 -22.87 2.42 -9.63
C SER A 64 -22.86 3.93 -9.34
N LEU A 65 -22.00 4.71 -10.00
CA LEU A 65 -21.88 6.16 -9.83
C LEU A 65 -22.39 6.97 -11.03
N GLN A 66 -23.06 6.34 -12.02
CA GLN A 66 -23.61 7.05 -13.19
C GLN A 66 -24.60 8.16 -12.81
N ILE A 67 -25.33 7.99 -11.69
CA ILE A 67 -26.30 8.98 -11.18
C ILE A 67 -25.64 10.35 -10.94
N TRP A 68 -24.34 10.39 -10.63
CA TRP A 68 -23.63 11.65 -10.34
C TRP A 68 -23.37 12.51 -11.59
N GLU A 69 -23.52 11.95 -12.80
CA GLU A 69 -23.21 12.66 -14.05
C GLU A 69 -24.23 13.74 -14.40
N ASN A 70 -25.49 13.48 -14.08
CA ASN A 70 -26.62 14.33 -14.45
C ASN A 70 -27.27 15.02 -13.24
N TYR A 71 -26.66 14.90 -12.06
CA TYR A 71 -27.21 15.46 -10.84
C TYR A 71 -26.63 16.85 -10.57
N TYR A 72 -27.45 17.87 -10.81
CA TYR A 72 -27.12 19.28 -10.55
C TYR A 72 -27.43 19.73 -9.11
N GLY A 73 -27.95 18.83 -8.27
CA GLY A 73 -28.26 19.10 -6.86
C GLY A 73 -27.18 18.63 -5.89
N ASP A 74 -27.44 18.78 -4.59
CA ASP A 74 -26.55 18.33 -3.53
C ASP A 74 -26.46 16.78 -3.48
N LEU A 75 -25.27 16.20 -3.68
CA LEU A 75 -25.03 14.75 -3.64
C LEU A 75 -25.50 14.11 -2.32
N CYS A 76 -25.58 14.86 -1.23
CA CYS A 76 -26.10 14.40 0.06
C CYS A 76 -27.62 14.14 0.07
N SER A 77 -28.35 14.66 -0.93
CA SER A 77 -29.79 14.48 -1.08
C SER A 77 -30.18 13.27 -1.93
N LEU A 78 -29.19 12.54 -2.47
CA LEU A 78 -29.45 11.36 -3.30
C LEU A 78 -30.06 10.23 -2.47
N PRO A 79 -31.14 9.57 -2.96
CA PRO A 79 -31.71 8.43 -2.27
C PRO A 79 -30.71 7.26 -2.25
N PRO A 80 -30.58 6.54 -1.13
CA PRO A 80 -29.70 5.39 -1.05
C PRO A 80 -30.18 4.29 -2.01
N SER A 81 -29.25 3.69 -2.74
CA SER A 81 -29.49 2.53 -3.60
C SER A 81 -28.75 1.30 -3.04
N SER A 82 -29.02 0.12 -3.61
CA SER A 82 -28.28 -1.10 -3.29
C SER A 82 -26.79 -1.04 -3.64
N HIS A 83 -26.40 -0.15 -4.54
CA HIS A 83 -25.04 -0.06 -5.08
C HIS A 83 -24.28 1.20 -4.64
N MET A 84 -24.99 2.20 -4.12
CA MET A 84 -24.39 3.45 -3.69
C MET A 84 -25.27 4.16 -2.66
N SER A 85 -24.65 4.62 -1.56
CA SER A 85 -25.28 5.53 -0.61
C SER A 85 -24.27 6.54 -0.08
N ILE A 86 -24.66 7.81 -0.05
CA ILE A 86 -23.93 8.89 0.61
C ILE A 86 -24.81 9.42 1.74
N LYS A 87 -24.23 9.65 2.92
CA LYS A 87 -24.86 10.46 3.97
C LYS A 87 -23.93 11.57 4.39
N CYS A 88 -24.54 12.69 4.74
CA CYS A 88 -23.86 13.88 5.21
C CYS A 88 -24.47 14.36 6.52
N GLU A 89 -23.63 14.93 7.37
CA GLU A 89 -24.04 15.59 8.61
C GLU A 89 -23.55 17.03 8.55
N GLY A 90 -24.49 17.99 8.53
CA GLY A 90 -24.19 19.35 8.12
C GLY A 90 -23.66 19.38 6.68
N ASN A 91 -22.53 20.05 6.46
CA ASN A 91 -21.91 20.21 5.14
C ASN A 91 -20.79 19.19 4.87
N SER A 92 -20.74 18.06 5.59
CA SER A 92 -19.66 17.08 5.48
C SER A 92 -20.15 15.66 5.26
N VAL A 93 -19.50 14.95 4.34
CA VAL A 93 -19.75 13.52 4.07
C VAL A 93 -19.31 12.69 5.28
N THR A 94 -20.24 11.94 5.86
CA THR A 94 -20.00 11.05 7.01
C THR A 94 -20.10 9.57 6.63
N GLU A 95 -20.89 9.24 5.61
CA GLU A 95 -20.96 7.88 5.08
C GLU A 95 -20.77 7.87 3.56
N LEU A 96 -19.87 7.01 3.08
CA LEU A 96 -19.67 6.73 1.66
C LEU A 96 -19.67 5.22 1.44
N ASN A 97 -20.70 4.72 0.77
CA ASN A 97 -20.82 3.33 0.38
C ASN A 97 -20.91 3.24 -1.14
N ILE A 98 -19.99 2.50 -1.74
CA ILE A 98 -19.93 2.25 -3.17
C ILE A 98 -19.69 0.76 -3.36
N MET A 99 -20.65 0.09 -4.00
CA MET A 99 -20.54 -1.28 -4.45
C MET A 99 -20.43 -1.28 -5.97
N GLY A 100 -19.31 -1.76 -6.49
CA GLY A 100 -19.08 -1.90 -7.93
C GLY A 100 -19.62 -3.20 -8.51
N ASP A 101 -19.31 -3.40 -9.78
CA ASP A 101 -19.77 -4.49 -10.65
C ASP A 101 -18.62 -5.39 -11.15
N LYS A 102 -17.37 -5.11 -10.73
CA LYS A 102 -16.18 -5.83 -11.19
C LYS A 102 -16.18 -7.31 -10.76
N ALA A 103 -15.53 -8.17 -11.55
CA ALA A 103 -15.49 -9.61 -11.26
C ALA A 103 -14.70 -9.91 -9.97
N VAL A 104 -15.20 -10.87 -9.18
CA VAL A 104 -14.78 -11.10 -7.79
C VAL A 104 -13.49 -11.94 -7.65
N LYS A 105 -13.07 -12.69 -8.68
CA LYS A 105 -11.94 -13.62 -8.53
C LYS A 105 -11.10 -13.77 -9.79
N ALA A 106 -9.78 -13.60 -9.67
CA ALA A 106 -8.79 -14.11 -10.61
C ALA A 106 -8.09 -15.32 -10.00
N ASP A 107 -7.92 -16.41 -10.77
CA ASP A 107 -7.30 -17.64 -10.24
C ASP A 107 -5.85 -17.42 -9.81
N LYS A 108 -5.18 -16.43 -10.41
CA LYS A 108 -3.87 -15.93 -10.01
C LYS A 108 -3.84 -14.41 -10.18
N PHE A 109 -3.38 -13.71 -9.16
CA PHE A 109 -3.14 -12.27 -9.18
C PHE A 109 -1.70 -12.03 -8.70
N ASN A 110 -0.90 -11.42 -9.56
CA ASN A 110 0.54 -11.23 -9.33
C ASN A 110 0.88 -9.79 -8.93
N GLY A 111 -0.09 -9.03 -8.41
CA GLY A 111 0.11 -7.63 -8.04
C GLY A 111 0.04 -6.63 -9.20
N TYR A 112 -0.56 -7.00 -10.34
CA TYR A 112 -0.72 -6.13 -11.52
C TYR A 112 -2.17 -6.12 -11.99
N ALA A 113 -2.59 -5.05 -12.68
CA ALA A 113 -3.94 -4.94 -13.20
C ALA A 113 -4.32 -6.13 -14.10
N VAL A 114 -5.52 -6.67 -13.89
CA VAL A 114 -6.10 -7.76 -14.68
C VAL A 114 -7.22 -7.18 -15.54
N PRO A 115 -7.12 -7.28 -16.88
CA PRO A 115 -8.15 -6.77 -17.79
C PRO A 115 -9.54 -7.28 -17.42
N ASN A 116 -10.54 -6.38 -17.45
CA ASN A 116 -11.95 -6.65 -17.13
C ASN A 116 -12.23 -7.16 -15.71
N LYS A 117 -11.24 -7.18 -14.81
CA LYS A 117 -11.43 -7.57 -13.39
C LYS A 117 -11.00 -6.47 -12.42
N THR A 118 -9.84 -5.84 -12.65
CA THR A 118 -9.37 -4.72 -11.82
C THR A 118 -9.71 -3.37 -12.47
N LEU A 119 -9.39 -2.29 -11.77
CA LEU A 119 -9.13 -0.99 -12.38
C LEU A 119 -7.88 -1.08 -13.27
N SER A 120 -7.75 -0.18 -14.24
CA SER A 120 -6.68 -0.22 -15.24
C SER A 120 -5.28 -0.14 -14.62
N MET A 121 -4.27 -0.37 -15.44
CA MET A 121 -2.86 -0.12 -15.08
C MET A 121 -2.59 1.34 -14.69
N SER A 122 -3.47 2.28 -15.07
CA SER A 122 -3.30 3.68 -14.72
C SER A 122 -3.72 4.02 -13.28
N PHE A 123 -4.45 3.10 -12.64
CA PHE A 123 -4.94 3.29 -11.28
C PHE A 123 -3.79 3.24 -10.26
N SER A 124 -3.77 4.23 -9.36
CA SER A 124 -2.86 4.27 -8.21
C SER A 124 -3.67 4.33 -6.92
N ILE A 125 -3.57 3.27 -6.11
CA ILE A 125 -4.22 3.23 -4.80
C ILE A 125 -3.70 4.33 -3.86
N ASP A 126 -2.43 4.72 -3.99
CA ASP A 126 -1.85 5.80 -3.18
C ASP A 126 -2.49 7.16 -3.50
N SER A 127 -2.66 7.48 -4.79
CA SER A 127 -3.36 8.70 -5.23
C SER A 127 -4.83 8.69 -4.83
N PHE A 128 -5.48 7.54 -4.97
CA PHE A 128 -6.87 7.35 -4.57
C PHE A 128 -7.06 7.58 -3.07
N VAL A 129 -6.28 6.91 -2.22
CA VAL A 129 -6.38 7.05 -0.75
C VAL A 129 -5.97 8.46 -0.30
N THR A 130 -4.98 9.08 -0.95
CA THR A 130 -4.60 10.48 -0.66
C THR A 130 -5.77 11.44 -0.89
N THR A 131 -6.53 11.23 -1.97
CA THR A 131 -7.71 12.04 -2.29
C THR A 131 -8.86 11.74 -1.33
N LEU A 132 -9.10 10.45 -1.06
CA LEU A 132 -10.14 9.98 -0.13
C LEU A 132 -9.93 10.52 1.29
N ALA A 133 -8.68 10.57 1.74
CA ALA A 133 -8.28 11.09 3.04
C ALA A 133 -8.62 12.58 3.27
N ARG A 134 -9.04 13.32 2.23
CA ARG A 134 -9.55 14.70 2.35
C ARG A 134 -10.97 14.76 2.91
N LEU A 135 -11.70 13.65 2.91
CA LEU A 135 -13.03 13.54 3.55
C LEU A 135 -12.85 13.18 5.03
N THR A 136 -12.30 14.12 5.81
CA THR A 136 -11.86 13.89 7.19
C THR A 136 -13.00 13.57 8.17
N SER A 137 -14.25 13.89 7.82
CA SER A 137 -15.45 13.62 8.62
C SER A 137 -16.06 12.22 8.40
N LEU A 138 -15.45 11.37 7.55
CA LEU A 138 -15.97 10.03 7.29
C LEU A 138 -15.98 9.16 8.56
N ARG A 139 -17.14 8.56 8.81
CA ARG A 139 -17.40 7.56 9.86
C ARG A 139 -17.64 6.18 9.25
N VAL A 140 -18.27 6.11 8.07
CA VAL A 140 -18.49 4.85 7.36
C VAL A 140 -17.91 4.93 5.96
N LEU A 141 -17.01 3.99 5.64
CA LEU A 141 -16.46 3.83 4.30
C LEU A 141 -16.63 2.38 3.86
N LYS A 142 -17.37 2.18 2.78
CA LYS A 142 -17.52 0.88 2.13
C LYS A 142 -17.20 0.99 0.64
N LEU A 143 -16.18 0.27 0.20
CA LEU A 143 -15.66 0.27 -1.16
C LEU A 143 -15.54 -1.18 -1.61
N VAL A 144 -16.65 -1.75 -2.09
CA VAL A 144 -16.76 -3.20 -2.32
C VAL A 144 -16.84 -3.48 -3.82
N ARG A 145 -16.08 -4.47 -4.32
CA ARG A 145 -16.17 -4.93 -5.72
C ARG A 145 -15.88 -3.82 -6.75
N LEU A 146 -14.89 -2.97 -6.48
CA LEU A 146 -14.51 -1.87 -7.36
C LEU A 146 -13.30 -2.21 -8.24
N GLY A 147 -12.69 -3.38 -8.05
CA GLY A 147 -11.47 -3.76 -8.76
C GLY A 147 -10.24 -2.96 -8.30
N ILE A 148 -10.32 -2.30 -7.14
CA ILE A 148 -9.20 -1.58 -6.53
C ILE A 148 -8.06 -2.58 -6.29
N TRP A 149 -6.85 -2.24 -6.69
CA TRP A 149 -5.69 -3.11 -6.56
C TRP A 149 -4.46 -2.32 -6.11
N GLY A 150 -3.51 -2.99 -5.46
CA GLY A 150 -2.32 -2.34 -4.87
C GLY A 150 -2.18 -2.63 -3.37
N PRO A 151 -1.01 -2.31 -2.77
CA PRO A 151 -0.85 -2.31 -1.33
C PRO A 151 -1.62 -1.15 -0.71
N LEU A 152 -2.39 -1.41 0.35
CA LEU A 152 -3.10 -0.33 1.04
C LEU A 152 -2.06 0.63 1.67
N PRO A 153 -2.07 1.93 1.35
CA PRO A 153 -1.08 2.86 1.88
C PRO A 153 -1.40 3.26 3.33
N ASP A 154 -0.36 3.54 4.11
CA ASP A 154 -0.48 4.00 5.51
C ASP A 154 -1.34 5.27 5.63
N LYS A 155 -1.40 6.11 4.59
CA LYS A 155 -2.18 7.37 4.54
C LYS A 155 -3.67 7.19 4.91
N ILE A 156 -4.20 5.97 4.86
CA ILE A 156 -5.58 5.65 5.27
C ILE A 156 -5.88 6.09 6.73
N HIS A 157 -4.87 6.12 7.60
CA HIS A 157 -5.01 6.53 9.00
C HIS A 157 -5.51 7.97 9.19
N ARG A 158 -5.37 8.83 8.16
CA ARG A 158 -5.87 10.21 8.18
C ARG A 158 -7.39 10.27 8.34
N LEU A 159 -8.09 9.19 8.02
CA LEU A 159 -9.52 9.01 8.27
C LEU A 159 -9.76 8.51 9.72
N SER A 160 -9.20 9.22 10.70
CA SER A 160 -9.17 8.80 12.11
C SER A 160 -10.54 8.74 12.79
N LEU A 161 -11.56 9.33 12.17
CA LEU A 161 -12.95 9.28 12.62
C LEU A 161 -13.71 8.05 12.13
N LEU A 162 -13.10 7.19 11.30
CA LEU A 162 -13.76 6.00 10.78
C LEU A 162 -14.15 5.02 11.89
N GLU A 163 -15.40 4.60 11.80
CA GLU A 163 -16.05 3.61 12.64
C GLU A 163 -16.24 2.29 11.89
N VAL A 164 -16.48 2.36 10.58
CA VAL A 164 -16.65 1.20 9.70
C VAL A 164 -15.74 1.36 8.48
N LEU A 165 -14.86 0.38 8.26
CA LEU A 165 -14.04 0.27 7.07
C LEU A 165 -14.29 -1.08 6.39
N ASP A 166 -14.88 -1.04 5.20
CA ASP A 166 -15.08 -2.20 4.34
C ASP A 166 -14.43 -1.99 2.97
N MET A 167 -13.41 -2.80 2.66
CA MET A 167 -12.76 -2.83 1.34
C MET A 167 -12.78 -4.22 0.72
N SER A 168 -13.82 -5.00 1.04
CA SER A 168 -13.95 -6.39 0.62
C SER A 168 -14.11 -6.55 -0.90
N LEU A 169 -13.77 -7.72 -1.41
CA LEU A 169 -13.91 -8.14 -2.80
C LEU A 169 -13.17 -7.23 -3.78
N ASN A 170 -11.96 -6.82 -3.42
CA ASN A 170 -11.03 -6.08 -4.26
C ASN A 170 -9.75 -6.92 -4.47
N PHE A 171 -8.71 -6.31 -5.02
CA PHE A 171 -7.43 -6.95 -5.33
C PHE A 171 -6.29 -6.35 -4.49
N LEU A 172 -6.58 -6.01 -3.23
CA LEU A 172 -5.58 -5.50 -2.29
C LEU A 172 -4.58 -6.60 -1.94
N TYR A 173 -3.29 -6.28 -1.88
CA TYR A 173 -2.23 -7.23 -1.52
C TYR A 173 -1.21 -6.62 -0.57
N GLY A 174 -0.25 -7.41 -0.10
CA GLY A 174 0.73 -6.96 0.89
C GLY A 174 0.21 -7.06 2.32
N SER A 175 0.71 -6.19 3.19
CA SER A 175 0.36 -6.16 4.62
C SER A 175 -0.82 -5.24 4.92
N ILE A 176 -1.49 -5.50 6.04
CA ILE A 176 -2.43 -4.55 6.63
C ILE A 176 -1.60 -3.42 7.27
N PRO A 177 -1.77 -2.16 6.86
CA PRO A 177 -0.91 -1.05 7.27
C PRO A 177 -0.91 -0.85 8.79
N PRO A 178 0.27 -0.77 9.45
CA PRO A 178 0.34 -0.63 10.90
C PRO A 178 -0.34 0.62 11.44
N ARG A 179 -0.41 1.70 10.64
CA ARG A 179 -1.05 2.95 11.06
C ARG A 179 -2.56 2.85 11.27
N ILE A 180 -3.21 1.78 10.82
CA ILE A 180 -4.63 1.50 11.15
C ILE A 180 -4.83 1.37 12.67
N SER A 181 -3.80 0.98 13.43
CA SER A 181 -3.82 1.00 14.91
C SER A 181 -4.23 2.34 15.54
N THR A 182 -4.04 3.46 14.82
CA THR A 182 -4.39 4.81 15.29
C THR A 182 -5.86 5.19 15.07
N MET A 183 -6.61 4.38 14.32
CA MET A 183 -8.02 4.61 13.99
C MET A 183 -8.92 4.08 15.11
N VAL A 184 -8.75 4.60 16.32
CA VAL A 184 -9.33 4.07 17.58
C VAL A 184 -10.86 4.06 17.64
N LYS A 185 -11.55 4.71 16.70
CA LYS A 185 -13.02 4.69 16.58
C LYS A 185 -13.57 3.49 15.81
N LEU A 186 -12.69 2.68 15.21
CA LEU A 186 -13.09 1.58 14.34
C LEU A 186 -13.74 0.45 15.15
N HIS A 187 -15.00 0.15 14.85
CA HIS A 187 -15.74 -0.99 15.42
C HIS A 187 -15.99 -2.11 14.39
N ILE A 188 -15.92 -1.82 13.09
CA ILE A 188 -16.00 -2.83 12.02
C ILE A 188 -14.82 -2.67 11.06
N LEU A 189 -14.05 -3.74 10.90
CA LEU A 189 -12.98 -3.85 9.92
C LEU A 189 -13.19 -5.09 9.04
N THR A 190 -13.46 -4.87 7.75
CA THR A 190 -13.67 -5.95 6.78
C THR A 190 -12.82 -5.75 5.52
N MET A 191 -12.00 -6.74 5.19
CA MET A 191 -11.19 -6.77 3.95
C MET A 191 -11.26 -8.16 3.29
N ASP A 192 -12.46 -8.75 3.29
CA ASP A 192 -12.68 -10.11 2.80
C ASP A 192 -12.39 -10.24 1.30
N GLY A 193 -11.92 -11.40 0.85
CA GLY A 193 -11.81 -11.69 -0.57
C GLY A 193 -10.83 -10.75 -1.30
N ASN A 194 -9.68 -10.51 -0.70
CA ASN A 194 -8.55 -9.79 -1.28
C ASN A 194 -7.34 -10.75 -1.42
N TYR A 195 -6.16 -10.23 -1.75
CA TYR A 195 -4.91 -10.98 -1.89
C TYR A 195 -3.88 -10.57 -0.81
N LEU A 196 -4.34 -10.17 0.38
CA LEU A 196 -3.44 -9.83 1.50
C LEU A 196 -2.61 -11.07 1.85
N ASN A 197 -1.28 -10.97 1.75
CA ASN A 197 -0.38 -12.12 1.74
C ASN A 197 0.78 -12.02 2.75
N SER A 198 0.69 -11.05 3.66
CA SER A 198 1.65 -10.85 4.75
C SER A 198 1.18 -11.54 6.04
N THR A 199 1.92 -11.35 7.13
CA THR A 199 1.58 -11.89 8.44
C THR A 199 0.44 -11.11 9.10
N MET A 200 -0.37 -11.80 9.91
CA MET A 200 -1.36 -11.14 10.77
C MET A 200 -0.70 -10.09 11.67
N PRO A 201 -1.19 -8.85 11.71
CA PRO A 201 -0.62 -7.83 12.58
C PRO A 201 -0.92 -8.08 14.07
N ASP A 202 -0.05 -7.60 14.96
CA ASP A 202 -0.20 -7.78 16.42
C ASP A 202 -0.53 -6.49 17.18
N TRP A 203 -1.00 -5.45 16.49
CA TRP A 203 -1.38 -4.16 17.08
C TRP A 203 -2.89 -4.00 17.29
N PHE A 204 -3.68 -5.07 17.11
CA PHE A 204 -5.14 -4.99 17.19
C PHE A 204 -5.65 -4.51 18.56
N ASP A 205 -4.89 -4.73 19.63
CA ASP A 205 -5.23 -4.28 20.98
C ASP A 205 -5.33 -2.75 21.12
N SER A 206 -4.79 -1.99 20.17
CA SER A 206 -4.99 -0.55 20.05
C SER A 206 -6.44 -0.18 19.68
N LEU A 207 -7.16 -1.08 18.99
CA LEU A 207 -8.55 -0.92 18.57
C LEU A 207 -9.50 -1.49 19.61
N SER A 208 -9.48 -0.91 20.82
CA SER A 208 -10.17 -1.44 22.01
C SER A 208 -11.69 -1.59 21.91
N ILE A 209 -12.32 -0.95 20.92
CA ILE A 209 -13.77 -1.02 20.66
C ILE A 209 -14.14 -1.84 19.42
N LEU A 210 -13.17 -2.54 18.82
CA LEU A 210 -13.40 -3.37 17.65
C LEU A 210 -14.42 -4.47 17.98
N ASN A 211 -15.47 -4.56 17.18
CA ASN A 211 -16.58 -5.50 17.36
C ASN A 211 -16.56 -6.60 16.31
N VAL A 212 -16.30 -6.24 15.04
CA VAL A 212 -16.24 -7.17 13.92
C VAL A 212 -14.88 -7.06 13.23
N LEU A 213 -14.18 -8.19 13.12
CA LEU A 213 -12.99 -8.34 12.30
C LEU A 213 -13.21 -9.46 11.29
N SER A 214 -13.20 -9.11 10.01
CA SER A 214 -13.30 -10.08 8.92
C SER A 214 -12.19 -9.87 7.88
N LEU A 215 -11.35 -10.89 7.71
CA LEU A 215 -10.25 -10.93 6.74
C LEU A 215 -10.30 -12.25 5.95
N LYS A 216 -11.48 -12.82 5.76
CA LYS A 216 -11.66 -14.15 5.18
C LYS A 216 -11.26 -14.17 3.70
N SER A 217 -10.87 -15.33 3.19
CA SER A 217 -10.50 -15.49 1.77
C SER A 217 -9.39 -14.55 1.35
N ASN A 218 -8.27 -14.59 2.06
CA ASN A 218 -7.02 -13.91 1.74
C ASN A 218 -5.87 -14.94 1.72
N HIS A 219 -4.62 -14.49 1.70
CA HIS A 219 -3.40 -15.30 1.76
C HIS A 219 -2.59 -15.02 3.05
N LEU A 220 -3.27 -14.62 4.14
CA LEU A 220 -2.62 -14.18 5.37
C LEU A 220 -1.90 -15.34 6.05
N LYS A 221 -0.68 -15.09 6.53
CA LYS A 221 0.23 -16.10 7.11
C LYS A 221 0.52 -15.82 8.58
N GLY A 222 1.23 -16.77 9.21
CA GLY A 222 1.68 -16.65 10.58
C GLY A 222 0.62 -17.08 11.59
N SER A 223 0.87 -16.79 12.86
CA SER A 223 0.01 -17.22 13.96
C SER A 223 -1.20 -16.32 14.18
N PHE A 224 -2.21 -16.86 14.86
CA PHE A 224 -3.30 -16.05 15.39
C PHE A 224 -2.74 -14.99 16.36
N PRO A 225 -3.00 -13.69 16.16
CA PRO A 225 -2.37 -12.64 16.95
C PRO A 225 -2.97 -12.55 18.36
N SER A 226 -2.11 -12.65 19.37
CA SER A 226 -2.52 -12.64 20.79
C SER A 226 -3.11 -11.30 21.24
N SER A 227 -2.79 -10.20 20.55
CA SER A 227 -3.42 -8.89 20.76
C SER A 227 -4.94 -8.93 20.60
N LEU A 228 -5.50 -9.78 19.73
CA LEU A 228 -6.95 -9.92 19.59
C LEU A 228 -7.61 -10.37 20.89
N CYS A 229 -6.96 -11.25 21.66
CA CYS A 229 -7.47 -11.77 22.93
C CYS A 229 -7.68 -10.69 24.00
N LYS A 230 -7.09 -9.50 23.83
CA LYS A 230 -7.25 -8.37 24.76
C LYS A 230 -8.51 -7.54 24.49
N ILE A 231 -9.15 -7.70 23.34
CA ILE A 231 -10.26 -6.86 22.88
C ILE A 231 -11.59 -7.49 23.28
N LYS A 232 -12.10 -7.10 24.46
CA LYS A 232 -13.33 -7.69 25.04
C LYS A 232 -14.61 -7.35 24.27
N SER A 233 -14.57 -6.33 23.41
CA SER A 233 -15.70 -5.92 22.58
C SER A 233 -15.89 -6.79 21.33
N LEU A 234 -14.92 -7.63 20.95
CA LEU A 234 -15.02 -8.46 19.76
C LEU A 234 -16.19 -9.44 19.88
N ALA A 235 -17.15 -9.31 18.97
CA ALA A 235 -18.25 -10.25 18.81
C ALA A 235 -17.98 -11.25 17.67
N ASP A 236 -17.38 -10.80 16.58
CA ASP A 236 -17.22 -11.61 15.37
C ASP A 236 -15.78 -11.59 14.86
N ILE A 237 -15.16 -12.77 14.78
CA ILE A 237 -13.83 -12.98 14.20
C ILE A 237 -13.96 -13.96 13.04
N SER A 238 -13.68 -13.50 11.82
CA SER A 238 -13.73 -14.31 10.60
C SER A 238 -12.40 -14.23 9.83
N LEU A 239 -11.60 -15.29 9.93
CA LEU A 239 -10.30 -15.43 9.27
C LEU A 239 -10.22 -16.69 8.39
N SER A 240 -11.37 -17.28 8.03
CA SER A 240 -11.43 -18.50 7.23
C SER A 240 -10.80 -18.35 5.84
N HIS A 241 -10.33 -19.44 5.25
CA HIS A 241 -9.66 -19.47 3.94
C HIS A 241 -8.46 -18.53 3.90
N ASN A 242 -7.45 -18.83 4.72
CA ASN A 242 -6.15 -18.15 4.78
C ASN A 242 -5.05 -19.21 4.95
N GLU A 243 -3.82 -18.78 5.20
CA GLU A 243 -2.64 -19.63 5.41
C GLU A 243 -2.13 -19.51 6.87
N LEU A 244 -3.03 -19.28 7.84
CA LEU A 244 -2.66 -19.12 9.26
C LEU A 244 -2.19 -20.45 9.85
N SER A 245 -1.18 -20.42 10.71
CA SER A 245 -0.55 -21.62 11.29
C SER A 245 -0.23 -21.47 12.77
N GLY A 246 0.15 -22.57 13.43
CA GLY A 246 0.47 -22.60 14.85
C GLY A 246 -0.75 -22.73 15.77
N GLU A 247 -0.49 -22.59 17.06
CA GLU A 247 -1.46 -22.81 18.14
C GLU A 247 -2.44 -21.63 18.30
N LEU A 248 -3.69 -21.94 18.64
CA LEU A 248 -4.64 -20.92 19.08
C LEU A 248 -4.47 -20.60 20.58
N PRO A 249 -4.35 -19.32 20.96
CA PRO A 249 -4.29 -18.93 22.36
C PRO A 249 -5.62 -19.19 23.08
N ASP A 250 -5.60 -19.13 24.42
CA ASP A 250 -6.82 -19.18 25.22
C ASP A 250 -7.76 -18.00 24.85
N LEU A 251 -8.97 -18.33 24.41
CA LEU A 251 -9.97 -17.36 23.96
C LEU A 251 -11.00 -17.03 25.05
N THR A 252 -10.87 -17.58 26.25
CA THR A 252 -11.82 -17.35 27.35
C THR A 252 -11.94 -15.88 27.77
N ALA A 253 -10.89 -15.08 27.53
CA ALA A 253 -10.88 -13.64 27.80
C ALA A 253 -11.84 -12.83 26.90
N LEU A 254 -12.22 -13.37 25.73
CA LEU A 254 -13.12 -12.75 24.76
C LEU A 254 -14.59 -12.94 25.17
N SER A 255 -14.98 -12.34 26.30
CA SER A 255 -16.30 -12.54 26.90
C SER A 255 -17.49 -12.13 26.01
N GLY A 256 -17.25 -11.27 25.01
CA GLY A 256 -18.25 -10.80 24.05
C GLY A 256 -18.31 -11.61 22.74
N LEU A 257 -17.46 -12.62 22.55
CA LEU A 257 -17.35 -13.34 21.27
C LEU A 257 -18.56 -14.24 21.02
N HIS A 258 -19.23 -14.02 19.90
CA HIS A 258 -20.38 -14.79 19.42
C HIS A 258 -20.01 -15.71 18.26
N VAL A 259 -19.20 -15.23 17.30
CA VAL A 259 -18.81 -15.97 16.10
C VAL A 259 -17.30 -16.07 15.97
N LEU A 260 -16.81 -17.30 15.85
CA LEU A 260 -15.43 -17.62 15.51
C LEU A 260 -15.40 -18.49 14.24
N ASP A 261 -14.86 -17.95 13.16
CA ASP A 261 -14.67 -18.67 11.89
C ASP A 261 -13.20 -18.67 11.47
N LEU A 262 -12.54 -19.82 11.64
CA LEU A 262 -11.13 -20.04 11.30
C LEU A 262 -10.97 -21.24 10.33
N ARG A 263 -12.03 -21.63 9.63
CA ARG A 263 -12.00 -22.78 8.72
C ARG A 263 -10.98 -22.61 7.60
N GLU A 264 -10.48 -23.71 7.07
CA GLU A 264 -9.56 -23.70 5.91
C GLU A 264 -8.31 -22.84 6.18
N ASN A 265 -7.55 -23.25 7.19
CA ASN A 265 -6.24 -22.71 7.55
C ASN A 265 -5.28 -23.88 7.85
N HIS A 266 -4.11 -23.58 8.39
CA HIS A 266 -3.09 -24.54 8.83
C HIS A 266 -2.89 -24.53 10.35
N LEU A 267 -3.91 -24.13 11.13
CA LEU A 267 -3.84 -24.07 12.59
C LEU A 267 -3.66 -25.48 13.16
N ASP A 268 -2.78 -25.63 14.13
CA ASP A 268 -2.39 -26.93 14.69
C ASP A 268 -2.57 -26.97 16.21
N SER A 269 -1.96 -27.97 16.85
CA SER A 269 -1.98 -28.15 18.31
C SER A 269 -3.38 -28.52 18.86
N GLU A 270 -3.61 -28.38 20.16
CA GLU A 270 -4.86 -28.76 20.82
C GLU A 270 -5.94 -27.65 20.68
N LEU A 271 -7.21 -28.00 20.84
CA LEU A 271 -8.30 -27.01 20.82
C LEU A 271 -8.22 -26.09 22.04
N PRO A 272 -8.30 -24.76 21.87
CA PRO A 272 -8.26 -23.82 22.99
C PRO A 272 -9.56 -23.84 23.78
N LEU A 273 -9.51 -23.28 24.99
CA LEU A 273 -10.71 -22.99 25.76
C LEU A 273 -11.48 -21.83 25.12
N MET A 274 -12.80 -21.98 25.08
CA MET A 274 -13.71 -21.06 24.41
C MET A 274 -14.49 -20.19 25.41
N PRO A 275 -14.84 -18.95 25.05
CA PRO A 275 -15.65 -18.09 25.90
C PRO A 275 -17.10 -18.60 25.97
N LYS A 276 -17.76 -18.40 27.12
CA LYS A 276 -19.11 -18.96 27.39
C LYS A 276 -20.22 -18.37 26.51
N ALA A 277 -20.02 -17.17 25.97
CA ALA A 277 -21.00 -16.45 25.15
C ALA A 277 -21.04 -16.93 23.68
N VAL A 278 -20.08 -17.77 23.28
CA VAL A 278 -19.93 -18.20 21.87
C VAL A 278 -21.16 -18.96 21.38
N VAL A 279 -21.61 -18.58 20.19
CA VAL A 279 -22.79 -19.12 19.51
C VAL A 279 -22.36 -20.02 18.34
N THR A 280 -21.32 -19.61 17.61
CA THR A 280 -20.85 -20.31 16.40
C THR A 280 -19.34 -20.49 16.46
N ILE A 281 -18.89 -21.74 16.35
CA ILE A 281 -17.48 -22.11 16.27
C ILE A 281 -17.27 -22.94 15.01
N LEU A 282 -16.46 -22.42 14.09
CA LEU A 282 -16.15 -23.07 12.83
C LEU A 282 -14.63 -23.20 12.68
N LEU A 283 -14.11 -24.40 12.92
CA LEU A 283 -12.67 -24.74 12.92
C LEU A 283 -12.33 -25.85 11.92
N SER A 284 -13.26 -26.18 11.01
CA SER A 284 -13.09 -27.27 10.06
C SER A 284 -11.91 -27.07 9.12
N LYS A 285 -11.31 -28.17 8.62
CA LYS A 285 -10.20 -28.14 7.65
C LYS A 285 -8.99 -27.37 8.19
N ASN A 286 -8.48 -27.83 9.33
CA ASN A 286 -7.24 -27.39 9.96
C ASN A 286 -6.44 -28.64 10.38
N SER A 287 -5.42 -28.47 11.20
CA SER A 287 -4.55 -29.52 11.72
C SER A 287 -4.72 -29.74 13.23
N PHE A 288 -5.86 -29.35 13.84
CA PHE A 288 -6.09 -29.51 15.28
C PHE A 288 -6.03 -30.98 15.70
N SER A 289 -5.41 -31.25 16.84
CA SER A 289 -5.18 -32.58 17.40
C SER A 289 -5.55 -32.64 18.89
N GLY A 290 -5.29 -33.77 19.55
CA GLY A 290 -5.67 -33.94 20.96
C GLY A 290 -7.16 -34.27 21.15
N GLU A 291 -7.69 -34.04 22.35
CA GLU A 291 -9.10 -34.28 22.67
C GLU A 291 -9.97 -33.02 22.51
N ILE A 292 -11.29 -33.21 22.42
CA ILE A 292 -12.24 -32.09 22.54
C ILE A 292 -12.40 -31.78 24.04
N PRO A 293 -12.03 -30.58 24.52
CA PRO A 293 -12.06 -30.26 25.95
C PRO A 293 -13.45 -30.41 26.56
N SER A 294 -13.53 -30.97 27.77
CA SER A 294 -14.80 -31.18 28.50
C SER A 294 -15.62 -29.89 28.68
N GLN A 295 -14.94 -28.74 28.71
CA GLN A 295 -15.51 -27.40 28.83
C GLN A 295 -16.42 -27.04 27.65
N PHE A 296 -16.26 -27.65 26.47
CA PHE A 296 -17.20 -27.49 25.36
C PHE A 296 -18.62 -27.97 25.74
N GLY A 297 -18.73 -28.92 26.66
CA GLY A 297 -19.99 -29.38 27.24
C GLY A 297 -20.70 -28.34 28.13
N HIS A 298 -20.07 -27.21 28.44
CA HIS A 298 -20.63 -26.12 29.25
C HIS A 298 -21.00 -24.87 28.43
N LEU A 299 -20.82 -24.89 27.10
CA LEU A 299 -21.12 -23.76 26.21
C LEU A 299 -22.63 -23.67 25.92
N SER A 300 -23.39 -23.19 26.91
CA SER A 300 -24.86 -23.16 26.85
C SER A 300 -25.46 -22.31 25.71
N GLN A 301 -24.71 -21.35 25.17
CA GLN A 301 -25.15 -20.51 24.04
C GLN A 301 -24.81 -21.09 22.67
N LEU A 302 -23.99 -22.14 22.62
CA LEU A 302 -23.49 -22.71 21.37
C LEU A 302 -24.64 -23.31 20.55
N GLN A 303 -24.76 -22.85 19.31
CA GLN A 303 -25.74 -23.29 18.32
C GLN A 303 -25.10 -24.07 17.19
N HIS A 304 -23.91 -23.66 16.75
CA HIS A 304 -23.22 -24.24 15.60
C HIS A 304 -21.77 -24.57 15.94
N LEU A 305 -21.42 -25.86 15.82
CA LEU A 305 -20.06 -26.34 16.01
C LEU A 305 -19.63 -27.18 14.81
N ASP A 306 -18.58 -26.74 14.13
CA ASP A 306 -17.90 -27.50 13.08
C ASP A 306 -16.42 -27.67 13.40
N LEU A 307 -16.04 -28.91 13.72
CA LEU A 307 -14.66 -29.35 13.97
C LEU A 307 -14.18 -30.35 12.90
N SER A 308 -14.91 -30.46 11.79
CA SER A 308 -14.67 -31.52 10.81
C SER A 308 -13.35 -31.37 10.07
N SER A 309 -12.80 -32.47 9.55
CA SER A 309 -11.54 -32.44 8.78
C SER A 309 -10.38 -31.87 9.61
N ASN A 310 -10.12 -32.52 10.76
CA ASN A 310 -8.99 -32.24 11.66
C ASN A 310 -8.36 -33.59 12.10
N HIS A 311 -7.43 -33.55 13.04
CA HIS A 311 -6.75 -34.70 13.64
C HIS A 311 -7.19 -34.97 15.09
N LEU A 312 -8.43 -34.59 15.46
CA LEU A 312 -8.95 -34.77 16.82
C LEU A 312 -9.10 -36.25 17.15
N ARG A 313 -8.73 -36.62 18.37
CA ARG A 313 -8.70 -37.98 18.91
C ARG A 313 -9.62 -38.11 20.11
N TRP A 314 -9.78 -39.36 20.55
CA TRP A 314 -10.51 -39.73 21.76
C TRP A 314 -12.03 -39.51 21.65
N LEU A 315 -12.73 -39.80 22.75
CA LEU A 315 -14.18 -39.77 22.82
C LEU A 315 -14.66 -38.33 23.10
N PRO A 316 -15.57 -37.76 22.29
CA PRO A 316 -16.12 -36.43 22.55
C PRO A 316 -16.94 -36.41 23.86
N PRO A 317 -16.95 -35.29 24.60
CA PRO A 317 -17.76 -35.14 25.81
C PRO A 317 -19.25 -35.38 25.52
N SER A 318 -19.89 -36.26 26.30
CA SER A 318 -21.31 -36.59 26.12
C SER A 318 -22.23 -35.37 26.26
N ALA A 319 -21.85 -34.42 27.11
CA ALA A 319 -22.56 -33.17 27.31
C ALA A 319 -22.70 -32.34 26.01
N LEU A 320 -21.76 -32.46 25.08
CA LEU A 320 -21.74 -31.74 23.79
C LEU A 320 -23.00 -32.04 22.96
N PHE A 321 -23.46 -33.29 22.97
CA PHE A 321 -24.66 -33.73 22.25
C PHE A 321 -25.95 -33.26 22.92
N SER A 322 -25.90 -32.88 24.19
CA SER A 322 -27.05 -32.50 25.01
C SER A 322 -27.17 -31.01 25.33
N LEU A 323 -26.31 -30.17 24.75
CA LEU A 323 -26.35 -28.72 24.96
C LEU A 323 -27.74 -28.15 24.64
N PRO A 324 -28.21 -27.13 25.38
CA PRO A 324 -29.58 -26.65 25.28
C PRO A 324 -29.88 -25.95 23.94
N ASN A 325 -28.87 -25.32 23.34
CA ASN A 325 -29.02 -24.52 22.12
C ASN A 325 -28.38 -25.12 20.87
N ILE A 326 -27.65 -26.23 20.98
CA ILE A 326 -26.93 -26.81 19.84
C ILE A 326 -27.92 -27.29 18.77
N GLY A 327 -27.77 -26.78 17.56
CA GLY A 327 -28.57 -27.13 16.39
C GLY A 327 -27.77 -27.88 15.32
N TYR A 328 -26.48 -27.55 15.20
CA TYR A 328 -25.56 -28.09 14.19
C TYR A 328 -24.28 -28.58 14.88
N LEU A 329 -23.97 -29.87 14.73
CA LEU A 329 -22.76 -30.49 15.26
C LEU A 329 -22.07 -31.31 14.16
N ASN A 330 -20.88 -30.88 13.73
CA ASN A 330 -20.09 -31.57 12.73
C ASN A 330 -18.71 -31.95 13.29
N LEU A 331 -18.47 -33.25 13.43
CA LEU A 331 -17.24 -33.87 13.92
C LEU A 331 -16.61 -34.78 12.85
N ALA A 332 -17.09 -34.71 11.61
CA ALA A 332 -16.72 -35.63 10.55
C ALA A 332 -15.22 -35.58 10.21
N SER A 333 -14.69 -36.67 9.64
CA SER A 333 -13.31 -36.71 9.12
C SER A 333 -12.27 -36.31 10.18
N ASN A 334 -12.26 -37.04 11.29
CA ASN A 334 -11.30 -36.91 12.38
C ASN A 334 -10.76 -38.30 12.78
N GLU A 335 -10.01 -38.39 13.88
CA GLU A 335 -9.52 -39.64 14.46
C GLU A 335 -10.25 -40.01 15.76
N LEU A 336 -11.48 -39.51 15.96
CA LEU A 336 -12.25 -39.73 17.20
C LEU A 336 -12.56 -41.22 17.37
N SER A 337 -12.37 -41.73 18.58
CA SER A 337 -12.43 -43.17 18.86
C SER A 337 -13.22 -43.49 20.14
N GLY A 338 -13.39 -44.78 20.42
CA GLY A 338 -14.19 -45.26 21.54
C GLY A 338 -15.65 -45.49 21.18
N SER A 339 -16.49 -45.75 22.19
CA SER A 339 -17.90 -46.07 22.00
C SER A 339 -18.80 -45.02 22.66
N LEU A 340 -19.74 -44.48 21.89
CA LEU A 340 -20.75 -43.57 22.42
C LEU A 340 -21.77 -44.37 23.25
N SER A 341 -22.01 -43.93 24.49
CA SER A 341 -22.93 -44.64 25.40
C SER A 341 -24.33 -44.76 24.82
N HIS A 342 -24.96 -45.93 24.95
CA HIS A 342 -26.38 -46.11 24.61
C HIS A 342 -27.32 -45.20 25.43
N LYS A 343 -26.88 -44.71 26.60
CA LYS A 343 -27.61 -43.77 27.47
C LYS A 343 -27.36 -42.29 27.12
N LEU A 344 -26.67 -42.00 26.01
CA LEU A 344 -26.41 -40.62 25.57
C LEU A 344 -27.74 -39.87 25.40
N LYS A 345 -27.80 -38.65 25.94
CA LYS A 345 -28.91 -37.72 25.73
C LYS A 345 -28.56 -36.77 24.60
N CYS A 346 -29.52 -36.52 23.71
CA CYS A 346 -29.38 -35.54 22.65
C CYS A 346 -30.26 -34.33 22.95
N GLY A 347 -29.77 -33.12 22.69
CA GLY A 347 -30.50 -31.88 22.86
C GLY A 347 -31.74 -31.82 21.96
N THR A 348 -32.78 -31.10 22.39
CA THR A 348 -34.05 -31.01 21.65
C THR A 348 -33.94 -30.17 20.38
N LYS A 349 -33.02 -29.20 20.34
CA LYS A 349 -32.76 -28.34 19.17
C LYS A 349 -31.77 -28.95 18.17
N LEU A 350 -31.10 -30.04 18.53
CA LEU A 350 -30.07 -30.66 17.69
C LEU A 350 -30.69 -31.25 16.42
N GLY A 351 -30.51 -30.56 15.29
CA GLY A 351 -31.10 -30.90 14.00
C GLY A 351 -30.12 -31.55 13.02
N PHE A 352 -28.83 -31.24 13.11
CA PHE A 352 -27.80 -31.84 12.26
C PHE A 352 -26.64 -32.39 13.10
N VAL A 353 -26.28 -33.65 12.84
CA VAL A 353 -25.13 -34.33 13.46
C VAL A 353 -24.34 -35.05 12.37
N ASP A 354 -23.05 -34.79 12.27
CA ASP A 354 -22.14 -35.57 11.43
C ASP A 354 -20.97 -36.09 12.26
N ILE A 355 -20.91 -37.41 12.41
CA ILE A 355 -19.81 -38.14 13.06
C ILE A 355 -19.11 -39.07 12.06
N SER A 356 -19.33 -38.89 10.75
CA SER A 356 -18.79 -39.76 9.72
C SER A 356 -17.26 -39.72 9.64
N SER A 357 -16.66 -40.73 9.02
CA SER A 357 -15.21 -40.81 8.77
C SER A 357 -14.38 -40.62 10.04
N ASN A 358 -14.64 -41.45 11.06
CA ASN A 358 -13.95 -41.47 12.35
C ASN A 358 -13.65 -42.93 12.75
N LYS A 359 -13.25 -43.17 13.99
CA LYS A 359 -12.93 -44.50 14.55
C LYS A 359 -13.91 -44.92 15.66
N PHE A 360 -15.15 -44.43 15.64
CA PHE A 360 -16.17 -44.81 16.63
C PHE A 360 -16.53 -46.30 16.53
N LYS A 361 -16.64 -46.96 17.68
CA LYS A 361 -16.93 -48.40 17.83
C LYS A 361 -18.26 -48.63 18.55
N GLY A 362 -18.83 -49.83 18.38
CA GLY A 362 -20.07 -50.25 19.03
C GLY A 362 -21.32 -49.81 18.25
N GLY A 363 -22.46 -49.72 18.94
CA GLY A 363 -23.73 -49.32 18.33
C GLY A 363 -23.94 -47.81 18.31
N LEU A 364 -24.78 -47.33 17.39
CA LEU A 364 -25.21 -45.93 17.39
C LEU A 364 -26.19 -45.68 18.56
N PRO A 365 -26.00 -44.63 19.39
CA PRO A 365 -26.90 -44.33 20.51
C PRO A 365 -28.34 -44.11 20.06
N PHE A 366 -29.32 -44.51 20.88
CA PHE A 366 -30.74 -44.44 20.52
C PHE A 366 -31.18 -43.02 20.15
N CYS A 367 -30.67 -41.99 20.83
CA CYS A 367 -31.04 -40.60 20.52
C CYS A 367 -30.54 -40.12 19.14
N LEU A 368 -29.51 -40.76 18.57
CA LEU A 368 -29.02 -40.49 17.22
C LEU A 368 -29.62 -41.45 16.18
N ALA A 369 -29.96 -42.67 16.58
CA ALA A 369 -30.58 -43.68 15.71
C ALA A 369 -32.09 -43.48 15.52
N SER A 370 -32.77 -42.84 16.48
CA SER A 370 -34.22 -42.62 16.42
C SER A 370 -34.56 -41.59 15.34
N ALA A 371 -35.16 -42.08 14.25
CA ALA A 371 -35.63 -41.30 13.11
C ALA A 371 -36.88 -40.46 13.43
N SER A 372 -36.84 -39.63 14.48
CA SER A 372 -37.74 -38.47 14.49
C SER A 372 -37.30 -37.65 13.28
N GLY A 373 -38.14 -37.50 12.24
CA GLY A 373 -37.80 -36.86 10.96
C GLY A 373 -37.34 -35.39 11.02
N LYS A 374 -36.97 -34.90 12.20
CA LYS A 374 -36.42 -33.59 12.52
C LYS A 374 -34.89 -33.56 12.60
N ARG A 375 -34.19 -34.71 12.67
CA ARG A 375 -32.72 -34.79 12.81
C ARG A 375 -32.05 -35.52 11.66
N VAL A 376 -31.06 -34.89 11.05
CA VAL A 376 -30.17 -35.48 10.05
C VAL A 376 -28.91 -35.97 10.75
N VAL A 377 -28.63 -37.28 10.65
CA VAL A 377 -27.44 -37.90 11.26
C VAL A 377 -26.61 -38.60 10.20
N LYS A 378 -25.34 -38.23 10.08
CA LYS A 378 -24.35 -38.88 9.22
C LYS A 378 -23.31 -39.60 10.08
N TYR A 379 -23.09 -40.89 9.81
CA TYR A 379 -22.21 -41.74 10.62
C TYR A 379 -21.43 -42.79 9.82
N GLY A 380 -21.47 -42.73 8.48
CA GLY A 380 -20.70 -43.63 7.61
C GLY A 380 -19.19 -43.51 7.81
N GLY A 381 -18.41 -44.49 7.40
CA GLY A 381 -16.95 -44.44 7.51
C GLY A 381 -16.40 -44.58 8.93
N ASN A 382 -17.14 -45.23 9.84
CA ASN A 382 -16.71 -45.56 11.21
C ASN A 382 -16.43 -47.07 11.36
N CYS A 383 -16.34 -47.52 12.61
CA CYS A 383 -16.23 -48.92 13.03
C CYS A 383 -17.48 -49.37 13.80
N LEU A 384 -18.66 -48.87 13.39
CA LEU A 384 -19.92 -49.12 14.08
C LEU A 384 -20.53 -50.47 13.65
N SER A 385 -21.21 -51.14 14.59
CA SER A 385 -21.95 -52.39 14.35
C SER A 385 -23.37 -52.08 13.85
N VAL A 386 -23.49 -51.53 12.63
CA VAL A 386 -24.76 -51.12 12.02
C VAL A 386 -24.81 -51.55 10.55
N ASP A 387 -25.94 -52.12 10.11
CA ASP A 387 -26.06 -52.78 8.80
C ASP A 387 -26.35 -51.83 7.61
N SER A 388 -26.65 -50.55 7.87
CA SER A 388 -27.30 -49.66 6.88
C SER A 388 -26.39 -48.71 6.12
N HIS A 389 -25.12 -48.51 6.50
CA HIS A 389 -24.21 -47.55 5.85
C HIS A 389 -22.78 -48.09 5.72
N PRO A 390 -22.01 -47.73 4.66
CA PRO A 390 -20.64 -48.19 4.46
C PRO A 390 -19.74 -47.87 5.66
N GLN A 391 -19.16 -48.91 6.28
CA GLN A 391 -18.21 -48.81 7.40
C GLN A 391 -16.79 -49.24 6.95
N MET A 392 -15.77 -48.82 7.70
CA MET A 392 -14.39 -49.12 7.37
C MET A 392 -14.00 -50.56 7.75
N ARG A 393 -13.15 -51.21 6.93
CA ARG A 393 -12.71 -52.61 7.13
C ARG A 393 -11.86 -52.81 8.39
N GLY A 394 -11.81 -54.03 8.90
CA GLY A 394 -11.19 -54.38 10.20
C GLY A 394 -9.72 -54.01 10.41
N SER A 395 -8.92 -53.72 9.39
CA SER A 395 -7.54 -53.21 9.56
C SER A 395 -7.50 -51.75 10.04
N TYR A 396 -8.44 -50.91 9.59
CA TYR A 396 -8.58 -49.51 10.01
C TYR A 396 -9.12 -49.40 11.45
N CYS A 397 -9.93 -50.39 11.87
CA CYS A 397 -10.59 -50.42 13.17
C CYS A 397 -9.77 -51.10 14.30
N LYS A 398 -8.58 -51.63 14.00
CA LYS A 398 -7.64 -52.19 14.98
C LYS A 398 -6.78 -51.08 15.59
N GLU A 399 -6.75 -50.97 16.92
CA GLU A 399 -5.86 -50.05 17.63
C GLU A 399 -4.44 -50.61 17.73
N PHE A 400 -3.44 -49.72 17.62
CA PHE A 400 -2.10 -49.96 18.14
C PHE A 400 -2.16 -49.69 19.66
N ASN A 401 -1.94 -50.72 20.49
CA ASN A 401 -2.05 -50.63 21.94
C ASN A 401 -1.13 -49.55 22.54
N SER A 402 -1.75 -48.67 23.35
CA SER A 402 -1.17 -47.50 24.03
C SER A 402 -0.15 -47.81 25.14
N GLU A 403 0.13 -49.09 25.44
CA GLU A 403 1.06 -49.45 26.52
C GLU A 403 2.55 -49.31 26.12
N ARG A 404 2.88 -49.18 24.83
CA ARG A 404 4.27 -49.04 24.37
C ARG A 404 4.82 -47.61 24.43
N MET A 405 3.97 -46.59 24.59
CA MET A 405 4.37 -45.17 24.52
C MET A 405 5.10 -44.66 25.77
N LYS A 406 4.90 -45.30 26.94
CA LYS A 406 5.66 -44.94 28.16
C LYS A 406 7.14 -45.31 28.06
N SER A 407 7.52 -46.28 27.22
CA SER A 407 8.91 -46.69 27.04
C SER A 407 9.71 -45.79 26.07
N TRP A 408 9.04 -45.18 25.08
CA TRP A 408 9.71 -44.31 24.10
C TRP A 408 9.99 -42.90 24.63
N LYS A 409 9.15 -42.35 25.52
CA LYS A 409 9.38 -41.02 26.10
C LYS A 409 10.69 -40.95 26.90
N TRP A 410 11.04 -41.98 27.68
CA TRP A 410 12.31 -42.00 28.43
C TRP A 410 13.55 -42.17 27.52
N LYS A 411 13.42 -42.93 26.43
CA LYS A 411 14.52 -43.12 25.46
C LYS A 411 14.81 -41.87 24.62
N ILE A 412 13.79 -41.07 24.32
CA ILE A 412 13.97 -39.78 23.62
C ILE A 412 14.59 -38.74 24.55
N VAL A 413 14.21 -38.70 25.82
CA VAL A 413 14.82 -37.79 26.81
C VAL A 413 16.30 -38.10 26.97
N GLU A 414 16.69 -39.38 27.03
CA GLU A 414 18.10 -39.80 27.14
C GLU A 414 18.93 -39.50 25.87
N ALA A 415 18.33 -39.62 24.68
CA ALA A 415 18.98 -39.26 23.43
C ALA A 415 19.11 -37.73 23.26
N VAL A 416 18.09 -36.97 23.63
CA VAL A 416 18.08 -35.50 23.52
C VAL A 416 19.02 -34.87 24.55
N THR A 417 19.11 -35.39 25.77
CA THR A 417 20.10 -34.91 26.75
C THR A 417 21.52 -35.19 26.30
N MET A 418 21.79 -36.36 25.69
CA MET A 418 23.11 -36.67 25.11
C MET A 418 23.47 -35.74 23.94
N VAL A 419 22.52 -35.42 23.05
CA VAL A 419 22.75 -34.48 21.95
C VAL A 419 22.97 -33.05 22.46
N ILE A 420 22.21 -32.60 23.46
CA ILE A 420 22.39 -31.29 24.07
C ILE A 420 23.75 -31.19 24.77
N VAL A 421 24.18 -32.24 25.47
CA VAL A 421 25.52 -32.28 26.10
C VAL A 421 26.62 -32.22 25.04
N ILE A 422 26.48 -32.94 23.92
CA ILE A 422 27.45 -32.89 22.81
C ILE A 422 27.50 -31.49 22.18
N ILE A 423 26.34 -30.86 21.96
CA ILE A 423 26.26 -29.49 21.42
C ILE A 423 26.87 -28.48 22.40
N LEU A 424 26.63 -28.63 23.70
CA LEU A 424 27.23 -27.77 24.71
C LEU A 424 28.76 -27.95 24.77
N VAL A 425 29.26 -29.19 24.68
CA VAL A 425 30.71 -29.46 24.63
C VAL A 425 31.36 -28.90 23.36
N LEU A 426 30.70 -29.03 22.20
CA LEU A 426 31.18 -28.46 20.93
C LEU A 426 31.14 -26.92 20.95
N SER A 427 30.11 -26.32 21.55
CA SER A 427 30.02 -24.88 21.75
C SER A 427 31.09 -24.35 22.70
N ALA A 428 31.41 -25.09 23.77
CA ALA A 428 32.49 -24.74 24.70
C ALA A 428 33.86 -24.84 24.03
N PHE A 429 34.08 -25.87 23.20
CA PHE A 429 35.29 -25.99 22.36
C PHE A 429 35.38 -24.86 21.32
N GLY A 430 34.26 -24.49 20.71
CA GLY A 430 34.16 -23.36 19.79
C GLY A 430 34.46 -22.02 20.46
N VAL A 431 33.96 -21.80 21.68
CA VAL A 431 34.23 -20.61 22.49
C VAL A 431 35.68 -20.56 22.97
N LEU A 432 36.32 -21.71 23.25
CA LEU A 432 37.75 -21.78 23.59
C LEU A 432 38.64 -21.49 22.37
N PHE A 433 38.27 -21.98 21.19
CA PHE A 433 38.94 -21.63 19.93
C PHE A 433 38.73 -20.17 19.56
N TYR A 434 37.52 -19.65 19.76
CA TYR A 434 37.18 -18.25 19.53
C TYR A 434 37.89 -17.32 20.52
N ARG A 435 37.99 -17.69 21.81
CA ARG A 435 38.78 -16.95 22.82
C ARG A 435 40.29 -16.99 22.56
N LYS A 436 40.81 -18.07 21.96
CA LYS A 436 42.23 -18.17 21.57
C LYS A 436 42.54 -17.40 20.28
N TYR A 437 41.56 -17.25 19.39
CA TYR A 437 41.68 -16.46 18.16
C TYR A 437 41.45 -14.97 18.40
N HIS A 438 40.58 -14.61 19.34
CA HIS A 438 40.15 -13.23 19.61
C HIS A 438 40.87 -12.56 20.79
N SER A 439 41.97 -13.15 21.29
CA SER A 439 42.82 -12.55 22.35
C SER A 439 43.85 -11.52 21.82
N ARG A 440 43.76 -11.09 20.56
CA ARG A 440 44.45 -9.89 20.09
C ARG A 440 43.41 -8.83 19.73
N GLU A 441 43.54 -7.69 20.40
CA GLU A 441 42.77 -6.45 20.29
C GLU A 441 41.36 -6.42 20.92
N MET A 442 41.34 -6.06 22.21
CA MET A 442 40.24 -5.29 22.80
C MET A 442 40.76 -4.35 23.90
N TYR A 443 40.44 -3.06 23.78
CA TYR A 443 40.27 -2.06 24.85
C TYR A 443 39.37 -0.98 24.23
N ARG A 444 38.29 -0.44 24.83
CA ARG A 444 37.77 -0.50 26.20
C ARG A 444 36.34 0.09 26.20
N HIS A 445 35.48 -0.45 27.09
CA HIS A 445 34.28 0.07 27.78
C HIS A 445 33.53 1.32 27.25
N GLU A 446 32.21 1.26 26.99
CA GLU A 446 31.05 1.18 27.94
C GLU A 446 30.75 2.53 28.63
N MET A 447 29.54 3.06 28.44
CA MET A 447 28.69 3.77 29.44
C MET A 447 27.54 4.56 28.77
N LEU A 448 26.29 4.25 29.14
CA LEU A 448 25.15 5.19 29.13
C LEU A 448 25.41 6.32 30.17
N PRO A 449 24.84 7.55 30.07
CA PRO A 449 23.39 7.74 30.22
C PRO A 449 22.73 9.02 29.62
N LYS A 450 21.39 9.04 29.74
CA LYS A 450 20.54 10.15 30.26
C LYS A 450 19.60 10.88 29.27
N VAL A 451 18.32 10.68 29.57
CA VAL A 451 17.15 11.49 29.23
C VAL A 451 17.31 12.91 29.76
N VAL A 452 17.09 13.91 28.90
CA VAL A 452 16.81 15.29 29.28
C VAL A 452 15.50 15.69 28.59
N LEU A 453 14.55 16.07 29.44
CA LEU A 453 13.28 16.71 29.09
C LEU A 453 13.57 18.17 28.78
N ASP A 454 13.08 18.70 27.66
CA ASP A 454 12.87 20.14 27.52
C ASP A 454 11.53 20.44 26.86
N ASN A 455 10.73 21.19 27.63
CA ASN A 455 9.56 21.91 27.18
C ASN A 455 10.01 23.20 26.51
N SER A 456 9.47 23.53 25.34
CA SER A 456 9.31 24.93 24.95
C SER A 456 8.07 25.12 24.09
N THR A 457 7.10 25.82 24.65
CA THR A 457 6.05 26.55 23.95
C THR A 457 6.56 27.94 23.60
N THR A 458 6.62 28.26 22.31
CA THR A 458 6.57 29.62 21.72
C THR A 458 6.19 29.39 20.25
N GLY A 459 5.08 29.91 19.73
CA GLY A 459 4.89 31.34 19.54
C GLY A 459 5.16 31.66 18.06
N VAL A 460 4.07 31.88 17.32
CA VAL A 460 3.94 32.04 15.86
C VAL A 460 4.89 33.07 15.23
N SER A 461 5.37 32.78 14.00
CA SER A 461 5.78 33.79 13.01
C SER A 461 5.15 33.49 11.64
N SER A 462 4.59 34.52 11.02
CA SER A 462 3.67 34.51 9.89
C SER A 462 4.35 34.50 8.52
N GLU A 463 5.32 33.63 8.27
CA GLU A 463 5.95 33.51 6.94
C GLU A 463 5.73 32.14 6.24
N VAL A 464 4.96 31.24 6.87
CA VAL A 464 4.61 29.92 6.29
C VAL A 464 3.36 29.97 5.39
N LEU A 465 2.87 31.17 5.04
CA LEU A 465 1.70 31.40 4.18
C LEU A 465 2.01 31.95 2.78
N ALA A 466 3.29 31.96 2.36
CA ALA A 466 3.71 32.58 1.09
C ALA A 466 3.95 31.60 -0.08
N SER A 467 3.76 30.28 0.07
CA SER A 467 4.02 29.32 -1.01
C SER A 467 2.81 28.96 -1.88
N ALA A 468 1.64 29.57 -1.65
CA ALA A 468 0.40 29.33 -2.41
C ALA A 468 0.06 30.44 -3.44
N ARG A 469 1.02 31.30 -3.84
CA ARG A 469 0.78 32.37 -4.83
C ARG A 469 1.59 32.28 -6.13
N PHE A 470 2.40 31.24 -6.34
CA PHE A 470 3.25 31.14 -7.54
C PHE A 470 2.68 30.30 -8.70
N ILE A 471 1.35 30.16 -8.83
CA ILE A 471 0.71 29.57 -10.03
C ILE A 471 -0.06 30.62 -10.87
N SER A 472 -0.04 31.91 -10.51
CA SER A 472 -0.79 32.94 -11.25
C SER A 472 0.07 34.02 -11.94
N GLN A 473 1.40 33.89 -12.00
CA GLN A 473 2.27 34.94 -12.58
C GLN A 473 3.08 34.56 -13.83
N THR A 474 2.86 33.39 -14.42
CA THR A 474 3.40 33.06 -15.76
C THR A 474 2.44 33.36 -16.92
N VAL A 475 1.26 33.95 -16.64
CA VAL A 475 0.31 34.43 -17.68
C VAL A 475 0.43 35.95 -17.93
N LYS A 476 1.46 36.60 -17.39
CA LYS A 476 1.69 38.03 -17.57
C LYS A 476 3.17 38.36 -17.87
N LEU A 477 3.73 37.74 -18.90
CA LEU A 477 4.79 38.35 -19.71
C LEU A 477 4.97 37.53 -21.00
N GLY A 478 4.73 38.14 -22.16
CA GLY A 478 5.30 37.73 -23.44
C GLY A 478 4.68 36.52 -24.16
N THR A 479 3.97 36.81 -25.24
CA THR A 479 3.48 35.89 -26.27
C THR A 479 4.61 35.04 -26.88
N GLN A 480 4.75 33.77 -26.49
CA GLN A 480 5.28 32.70 -27.35
C GLN A 480 4.47 31.44 -27.12
N ALA A 481 3.80 30.96 -28.17
CA ALA A 481 3.00 29.75 -28.13
C ALA A 481 3.87 28.56 -27.76
N SER A 482 3.48 27.82 -26.71
CA SER A 482 4.12 26.55 -26.35
C SER A 482 4.02 25.59 -27.56
N PRO A 483 5.13 24.95 -28.00
CA PRO A 483 5.08 24.09 -29.18
C PRO A 483 4.21 22.87 -28.90
N THR A 484 3.08 22.77 -29.61
CA THR A 484 2.21 21.59 -29.60
C THR A 484 2.91 20.43 -30.31
N CYS A 485 3.07 19.31 -29.61
CA CYS A 485 3.61 18.07 -30.16
C CYS A 485 2.82 17.68 -31.44
N ARG A 486 3.51 17.54 -32.57
CA ARG A 486 2.89 17.19 -33.86
C ARG A 486 3.36 15.85 -34.41
N GLN A 487 2.53 15.21 -35.22
CA GLN A 487 2.95 14.08 -36.02
C GLN A 487 3.82 14.58 -37.17
N ILE A 488 5.01 14.01 -37.33
CA ILE A 488 6.01 14.40 -38.34
C ILE A 488 6.14 13.25 -39.34
N SER A 489 6.31 13.54 -40.63
CA SER A 489 6.51 12.49 -41.64
C SER A 489 7.96 11.99 -41.66
N ILE A 490 8.17 10.77 -42.13
CA ILE A 490 9.51 10.19 -42.23
C ILE A 490 10.37 10.92 -43.28
N GLU A 491 9.76 11.49 -44.31
CA GLU A 491 10.42 12.31 -45.33
C GLU A 491 11.01 13.57 -44.71
N GLU A 492 10.25 14.26 -43.86
CA GLU A 492 10.72 15.45 -43.13
C GLU A 492 11.89 15.09 -42.21
N LEU A 493 11.81 13.94 -41.51
CA LEU A 493 12.91 13.47 -40.67
C LEU A 493 14.17 13.12 -41.47
N LYS A 494 14.03 12.53 -42.65
CA LYS A 494 15.15 12.24 -43.55
C LYS A 494 15.79 13.52 -44.07
N GLU A 495 15.00 14.55 -44.38
CA GLU A 495 15.55 15.83 -44.82
C GLU A 495 16.38 16.51 -43.71
N VAL A 496 15.83 16.60 -42.49
CA VAL A 496 16.52 17.29 -41.37
C VAL A 496 17.73 16.54 -40.82
N THR A 497 17.82 15.23 -41.06
CA THR A 497 18.95 14.37 -40.63
C THR A 497 19.91 13.99 -41.76
N ARG A 498 19.72 14.50 -42.98
CA ARG A 498 20.48 14.07 -44.18
C ARG A 498 20.43 12.55 -44.37
N ASN A 499 19.23 11.98 -44.28
CA ASN A 499 18.95 10.56 -44.36
C ASN A 499 19.63 9.74 -43.26
N PHE A 500 19.59 10.25 -42.02
CA PHE A 500 20.23 9.64 -40.84
C PHE A 500 21.73 9.38 -41.02
N ASP A 501 22.43 10.30 -41.70
CA ASP A 501 23.86 10.20 -41.95
C ASP A 501 24.68 10.18 -40.65
N LEU A 502 25.81 9.48 -40.67
CA LEU A 502 26.70 9.36 -39.51
C LEU A 502 27.19 10.72 -38.98
N SER A 503 27.28 11.75 -39.82
CA SER A 503 27.63 13.12 -39.39
C SER A 503 26.60 13.78 -38.47
N THR A 504 25.37 13.25 -38.43
CA THR A 504 24.29 13.74 -37.54
C THR A 504 24.16 12.93 -36.26
N TYR A 505 24.91 11.83 -36.12
CA TYR A 505 24.84 10.97 -34.95
C TYR A 505 25.42 11.66 -33.70
N ILE A 506 24.64 11.75 -32.62
CA ILE A 506 25.05 12.35 -31.34
C ILE A 506 25.52 11.26 -30.36
N GLY A 507 24.90 10.08 -30.40
CA GLY A 507 25.19 8.98 -29.48
C GLY A 507 24.08 7.95 -29.39
N GLU A 508 24.26 7.00 -28.47
CA GLU A 508 23.27 5.96 -28.15
C GLU A 508 22.64 6.25 -26.78
N GLY A 509 21.31 6.33 -26.74
CA GLY A 509 20.58 6.50 -25.49
C GLY A 509 20.34 5.16 -24.79
N SER A 510 19.60 5.20 -23.68
CA SER A 510 19.13 3.99 -22.98
C SER A 510 18.34 3.03 -23.87
N LEU A 511 17.58 3.59 -24.81
CA LEU A 511 16.81 2.89 -25.81
C LEU A 511 16.99 3.63 -27.14
N GLY A 512 17.85 3.09 -28.01
CA GLY A 512 17.97 3.54 -29.39
C GLY A 512 18.97 4.66 -29.67
N LYS A 513 19.10 5.01 -30.96
CA LYS A 513 20.11 5.94 -31.47
C LYS A 513 19.61 7.38 -31.51
N LEU A 514 20.50 8.34 -31.21
CA LEU A 514 20.20 9.77 -31.21
C LEU A 514 20.88 10.49 -32.37
N TYR A 515 20.10 11.30 -33.09
CA TYR A 515 20.54 12.09 -34.23
C TYR A 515 20.23 13.58 -34.03
N LYS A 516 21.08 14.45 -34.55
CA LYS A 516 20.90 15.91 -34.58
C LYS A 516 20.18 16.29 -35.87
N GLY A 517 18.98 16.84 -35.73
CA GLY A 517 18.23 17.41 -36.85
C GLY A 517 18.36 18.93 -36.89
N LYS A 518 18.27 19.52 -38.09
CA LYS A 518 18.07 20.96 -38.27
C LYS A 518 16.77 21.20 -39.01
N LEU A 519 15.79 21.81 -38.34
CA LEU A 519 14.48 22.15 -38.92
C LEU A 519 14.60 23.29 -39.94
N GLU A 520 13.59 23.44 -40.81
CA GLU A 520 13.52 24.49 -41.84
C GLU A 520 13.67 25.91 -41.28
N ASN A 521 13.15 26.14 -40.06
CA ASN A 521 13.27 27.42 -39.35
C ASN A 521 14.67 27.68 -38.77
N GLY A 522 15.63 26.78 -39.00
CA GLY A 522 17.01 26.89 -38.53
C GLY A 522 17.29 26.36 -37.13
N SER A 523 16.25 25.96 -36.37
CA SER A 523 16.40 25.41 -35.03
C SER A 523 16.91 23.96 -35.05
N TYR A 524 17.67 23.59 -34.02
CA TYR A 524 18.19 22.23 -33.86
C TYR A 524 17.23 21.36 -33.02
N THR A 525 17.11 20.10 -33.38
CA THR A 525 16.33 19.08 -32.66
C THR A 525 17.14 17.82 -32.43
N VAL A 526 16.68 17.00 -31.48
CA VAL A 526 17.23 15.66 -31.24
C VAL A 526 16.19 14.62 -31.64
N ILE A 527 16.58 13.69 -32.49
CA ILE A 527 15.70 12.65 -33.02
C ILE A 527 16.18 11.32 -32.46
N ARG A 528 15.31 10.66 -31.68
CA ARG A 528 15.55 9.33 -31.12
C ARG A 528 14.90 8.29 -32.00
N TYR A 529 15.69 7.33 -32.46
CA TYR A 529 15.24 6.18 -33.24
C TYR A 529 15.06 4.94 -32.36
N LEU A 530 13.88 4.33 -32.40
CA LEU A 530 13.49 3.12 -31.67
C LEU A 530 12.99 2.07 -32.66
N ALA A 531 13.59 0.88 -32.62
CA ALA A 531 13.09 -0.28 -33.35
C ALA A 531 12.13 -1.08 -32.45
N LEU A 532 10.87 -1.22 -32.86
CA LEU A 532 9.84 -1.92 -32.10
C LEU A 532 9.57 -3.32 -32.68
N SER A 533 9.20 -4.25 -31.80
CA SER A 533 8.90 -5.63 -32.19
C SER A 533 7.60 -5.72 -33.02
N LYS A 534 7.50 -6.71 -33.92
CA LYS A 534 6.33 -6.93 -34.81
C LYS A 534 4.99 -7.20 -34.08
N LYS A 535 4.98 -7.29 -32.75
CA LYS A 535 3.80 -7.59 -31.92
C LYS A 535 3.24 -6.37 -31.16
N CYS A 536 3.82 -5.18 -31.33
CA CYS A 536 3.36 -3.95 -30.69
C CYS A 536 2.04 -3.46 -31.31
N SER A 537 1.06 -3.13 -30.47
CA SER A 537 -0.21 -2.56 -30.94
C SER A 537 -0.03 -1.06 -31.21
N ILE A 538 -0.21 -0.64 -32.47
CA ILE A 538 -0.12 0.76 -32.89
C ILE A 538 -1.10 1.65 -32.10
N GLU A 539 -2.27 1.13 -31.73
CA GLU A 539 -3.28 1.86 -30.95
C GLU A 539 -2.81 2.13 -29.52
N ASN A 540 -2.19 1.15 -28.86
CA ASN A 540 -1.64 1.30 -27.52
C ASN A 540 -0.45 2.28 -27.52
N LEU A 541 0.40 2.19 -28.54
CA LEU A 541 1.54 3.09 -28.69
C LEU A 541 1.08 4.54 -28.88
N LYS A 542 0.07 4.78 -29.73
CA LYS A 542 -0.52 6.12 -29.92
C LYS A 542 -1.08 6.71 -28.62
N ALA A 543 -1.78 5.91 -27.82
CA ALA A 543 -2.31 6.37 -26.53
C ALA A 543 -1.19 6.78 -25.55
N ARG A 544 -0.08 6.04 -25.52
CA ARG A 544 1.10 6.35 -24.68
C ARG A 544 1.85 7.59 -25.18
N LEU A 545 1.98 7.76 -26.49
CA LEU A 545 2.56 8.96 -27.09
C LEU A 545 1.71 10.21 -26.82
N ASP A 546 0.38 10.08 -26.78
CA ASP A 546 -0.52 11.18 -26.39
C ASP A 546 -0.39 11.57 -24.90
N LEU A 547 0.02 10.65 -24.04
CA LEU A 547 0.35 10.98 -22.66
C LEU A 547 1.69 11.70 -22.57
N LEU A 548 2.71 11.21 -23.27
CA LEU A 548 4.04 11.84 -23.30
C LEU A 548 4.01 13.25 -23.91
N SER A 549 3.18 13.47 -24.93
CA SER A 549 3.02 14.78 -25.57
C SER A 549 2.43 15.85 -24.65
N ARG A 550 1.71 15.44 -23.59
CA ARG A 550 1.12 16.33 -22.58
C ARG A 550 2.09 16.67 -21.44
N LEU A 551 3.26 16.05 -21.40
CA LEU A 551 4.29 16.33 -20.39
C LEU A 551 5.02 17.61 -20.76
N ASN A 552 4.69 18.69 -20.05
CA ASN A 552 5.38 19.97 -20.18
C ASN A 552 5.77 20.49 -18.80
N HIS A 553 7.07 20.65 -18.58
CA HIS A 553 7.62 21.19 -17.34
C HIS A 553 8.96 21.87 -17.64
N PRO A 554 9.30 23.01 -17.01
CA PRO A 554 10.54 23.75 -17.29
C PRO A 554 11.82 22.92 -17.14
N ASN A 555 11.81 21.92 -16.26
CA ASN A 555 12.92 21.00 -16.00
C ASN A 555 12.80 19.64 -16.71
N LEU A 556 11.94 19.51 -17.72
CA LEU A 556 11.88 18.34 -18.61
C LEU A 556 12.28 18.76 -20.02
N VAL A 557 12.94 17.86 -20.75
CA VAL A 557 13.21 18.06 -22.19
C VAL A 557 11.90 17.91 -22.97
N SER A 558 11.48 18.94 -23.68
CA SER A 558 10.19 18.99 -24.37
C SER A 558 10.13 18.04 -25.57
N LEU A 559 9.06 17.24 -25.67
CA LEU A 559 8.75 16.42 -26.84
C LEU A 559 8.04 17.28 -27.91
N LEU A 560 8.70 17.50 -29.04
CA LEU A 560 8.21 18.34 -30.14
C LEU A 560 7.37 17.56 -31.16
N GLY A 561 7.59 16.25 -31.29
CA GLY A 561 6.85 15.44 -32.24
C GLY A 561 7.22 13.97 -32.24
N HIS A 562 6.46 13.17 -32.99
CA HIS A 562 6.74 11.76 -33.20
C HIS A 562 6.41 11.33 -34.64
N CYS A 563 7.08 10.29 -35.11
CA CYS A 563 6.82 9.63 -36.38
C CYS A 563 6.78 8.12 -36.16
N ILE A 564 5.71 7.48 -36.64
CA ILE A 564 5.57 6.02 -36.67
C ILE A 564 5.67 5.63 -38.14
N ASP A 565 6.76 4.98 -38.51
CA ASP A 565 6.98 4.44 -39.84
C ASP A 565 6.64 2.94 -39.83
N GLY A 566 5.62 2.59 -40.60
CA GLY A 566 4.98 1.26 -40.56
C GLY A 566 4.43 0.82 -41.91
N ASP A 567 4.94 1.36 -43.01
CA ASP A 567 4.45 0.99 -44.34
C ASP A 567 5.61 0.80 -45.33
N GLY A 568 5.68 -0.40 -45.92
CA GLY A 568 6.68 -0.71 -46.95
C GLY A 568 7.12 -2.17 -46.98
N GLN A 569 6.30 -3.01 -47.62
CA GLN A 569 6.66 -3.98 -48.68
C GLN A 569 7.88 -4.92 -48.58
N ASP A 570 8.59 -4.96 -47.45
CA ASP A 570 9.67 -5.92 -47.18
C ASP A 570 9.34 -6.71 -45.90
N ASP A 571 9.09 -8.01 -46.06
CA ASP A 571 8.63 -8.96 -45.03
C ASP A 571 9.55 -9.12 -43.78
N SER A 572 10.62 -8.32 -43.64
CA SER A 572 11.61 -8.43 -42.58
C SER A 572 11.75 -7.20 -41.64
N SER A 573 11.18 -6.04 -41.97
CA SER A 573 11.37 -4.83 -41.14
C SER A 573 10.27 -4.63 -40.09
N GLY A 574 10.65 -4.48 -38.81
CA GLY A 574 9.72 -4.17 -37.71
C GLY A 574 9.22 -2.71 -37.74
N LEU A 575 8.27 -2.38 -36.84
CA LEU A 575 7.72 -1.03 -36.68
C LEU A 575 8.82 -0.07 -36.20
N LYS A 576 8.97 1.10 -36.83
CA LYS A 576 9.99 2.10 -36.48
C LYS A 576 9.34 3.32 -35.83
N LEU A 577 9.79 3.68 -34.63
CA LEU A 577 9.32 4.87 -33.92
C LEU A 577 10.45 5.89 -33.84
N HIS A 578 10.16 7.12 -34.25
CA HIS A 578 11.05 8.25 -34.11
C HIS A 578 10.41 9.30 -33.18
N LEU A 579 11.15 9.73 -32.15
CA LEU A 579 10.72 10.77 -31.21
C LEU A 579 11.59 12.01 -31.41
N VAL A 580 10.97 13.18 -31.52
CA VAL A 580 11.65 14.45 -31.78
C VAL A 580 11.58 15.33 -30.54
N TYR A 581 12.73 15.65 -29.99
CA TYR A 581 12.90 16.47 -28.78
C TYR A 581 13.57 17.80 -29.11
N GLU A 582 13.42 18.78 -28.22
CA GLU A 582 14.22 20.00 -28.25
C GLU A 582 15.73 19.70 -28.11
N TYR A 583 16.57 20.49 -28.78
CA TYR A 583 18.02 20.42 -28.61
C TYR A 583 18.47 21.28 -27.44
N VAL A 584 19.19 20.68 -26.50
CA VAL A 584 19.73 21.36 -25.31
C VAL A 584 21.25 21.52 -25.48
N PRO A 585 21.79 22.75 -25.55
CA PRO A 585 23.13 23.00 -26.11
C PRO A 585 24.29 22.79 -25.13
N ASN A 586 24.12 22.97 -23.82
CA ASN A 586 25.25 22.99 -22.86
C ASN A 586 25.68 21.60 -22.35
N GLY A 587 25.24 20.54 -23.02
CA GLY A 587 25.64 19.16 -22.75
C GLY A 587 24.96 18.56 -21.51
N ASN A 588 25.51 17.44 -21.03
CA ASN A 588 24.99 16.75 -19.84
C ASN A 588 25.74 17.13 -18.55
N TYR A 589 25.07 16.93 -17.42
CA TYR A 589 25.56 17.28 -16.09
C TYR A 589 26.80 16.47 -15.70
N ARG A 590 26.88 15.20 -16.09
CA ARG A 590 28.05 14.34 -15.83
C ARG A 590 29.34 14.94 -16.37
N ASN A 591 29.34 15.41 -17.61
CA ASN A 591 30.53 16.02 -18.22
C ASN A 591 30.95 17.30 -17.47
N ARG A 592 29.99 18.08 -16.97
CA ARG A 592 30.27 19.28 -16.15
C ARG A 592 30.87 18.95 -14.78
N LEU A 593 30.50 17.82 -14.19
CA LEU A 593 31.12 17.33 -12.95
C LEU A 593 32.57 16.83 -13.17
N SER A 594 32.96 16.55 -14.42
CA SER A 594 34.31 16.11 -14.78
C SER A 594 35.23 17.25 -15.29
N GLU A 595 34.71 18.47 -15.44
CA GLU A 595 35.44 19.60 -16.04
C GLU A 595 36.31 20.31 -14.97
N PHE A 596 37.64 20.15 -15.04
CA PHE A 596 38.59 20.68 -14.03
C PHE A 596 39.07 22.12 -14.28
N SER A 597 38.56 22.81 -15.31
CA SER A 597 38.94 24.19 -15.59
C SER A 597 38.26 25.14 -14.61
N SER A 598 39.02 26.02 -13.96
CA SER A 598 38.56 26.96 -12.91
C SER A 598 37.37 27.83 -13.35
N ASP A 599 37.30 28.16 -14.64
CA ASP A 599 36.28 29.07 -15.18
C ASP A 599 34.94 28.37 -15.52
N LYS A 600 34.88 27.03 -15.40
CA LYS A 600 33.69 26.24 -15.75
C LYS A 600 33.27 25.21 -14.69
N ALA A 601 34.00 25.12 -13.57
CA ALA A 601 33.65 24.20 -12.49
C ALA A 601 32.38 24.68 -11.77
N LEU A 602 31.41 23.79 -11.59
CA LEU A 602 30.15 24.11 -10.92
C LEU A 602 30.35 24.27 -9.41
N SER A 603 30.02 25.45 -8.88
CA SER A 603 29.99 25.69 -7.43
C SER A 603 28.94 24.80 -6.75
N TRP A 604 29.05 24.63 -5.44
CA TRP A 604 28.06 23.86 -4.69
C TRP A 604 26.64 24.43 -4.84
N SER A 605 26.50 25.76 -4.83
CA SER A 605 25.22 26.45 -5.05
C SER A 605 24.64 26.15 -6.43
N ASP A 606 25.47 26.08 -7.48
CA ASP A 606 25.03 25.71 -8.83
C ASP A 606 24.60 24.23 -8.91
N ARG A 607 25.37 23.33 -8.26
CA ARG A 607 25.01 21.90 -8.17
C ARG A 607 23.68 21.71 -7.45
N LEU A 608 23.44 22.42 -6.34
CA LEU A 608 22.16 22.38 -5.63
C LEU A 608 21.01 22.89 -6.49
N ALA A 609 21.19 23.97 -7.25
CA ALA A 609 20.16 24.47 -8.16
C ALA A 609 19.78 23.43 -9.23
N ILE A 610 20.79 22.74 -9.78
CA ILE A 610 20.60 21.64 -10.73
C ILE A 610 19.81 20.49 -10.08
N LEU A 611 20.24 20.03 -8.90
CA LEU A 611 19.59 18.94 -8.17
C LEU A 611 18.14 19.27 -7.80
N ILE A 612 17.87 20.50 -7.37
CA ILE A 612 16.51 20.99 -7.06
C ILE A 612 15.64 20.99 -8.33
N GLY A 613 16.17 21.43 -9.47
CA GLY A 613 15.44 21.42 -10.74
C GLY A 613 15.07 20.00 -11.19
N VAL A 614 16.00 19.04 -11.06
CA VAL A 614 15.73 17.63 -11.36
C VAL A 614 14.72 17.04 -10.37
N ALA A 615 14.85 17.32 -9.07
CA ALA A 615 13.88 16.87 -8.07
C ALA A 615 12.46 17.40 -8.35
N LYS A 616 12.32 18.66 -8.79
CA LYS A 616 11.03 19.22 -9.25
C LYS A 616 10.48 18.46 -10.46
N ALA A 617 11.33 18.14 -11.44
CA ALA A 617 10.93 17.38 -12.61
C ALA A 617 10.39 15.98 -12.25
N VAL A 618 11.10 15.25 -11.40
CA VAL A 618 10.69 13.90 -10.97
C VAL A 618 9.44 13.95 -10.10
N HIS A 619 9.35 14.92 -9.19
CA HIS A 619 8.12 15.13 -8.40
C HIS A 619 6.91 15.41 -9.29
N PHE A 620 7.06 16.21 -10.35
CA PHE A 620 6.02 16.43 -11.36
C PHE A 620 5.65 15.12 -12.09
N LEU A 621 6.61 14.29 -12.48
CA LEU A 621 6.35 13.00 -13.13
C LEU A 621 5.60 12.02 -12.21
N HIS A 622 5.86 12.05 -10.90
CA HIS A 622 5.20 11.18 -9.91
C HIS A 622 3.77 11.64 -9.55
N THR A 623 3.50 12.94 -9.59
CA THR A 623 2.26 13.53 -9.03
C THR A 623 1.37 14.23 -10.06
N GLY A 624 1.96 14.77 -11.12
CA GLY A 624 1.30 15.62 -12.12
C GLY A 624 0.73 14.87 -13.33
N VAL A 625 1.00 13.57 -13.45
CA VAL A 625 0.62 12.72 -14.60
C VAL A 625 -0.15 11.50 -14.10
N ILE A 626 -1.20 11.09 -14.81
CA ILE A 626 -1.97 9.88 -14.50
C ILE A 626 -1.91 8.93 -15.71
N PRO A 627 -1.33 7.72 -15.59
CA PRO A 627 -0.57 7.22 -14.43
C PRO A 627 0.73 8.01 -14.20
N GLY A 628 1.18 8.08 -12.95
CA GLY A 628 2.50 8.65 -12.62
C GLY A 628 3.62 7.87 -13.32
N CYS A 629 4.61 8.59 -13.86
CA CYS A 629 5.77 7.95 -14.50
C CYS A 629 6.77 7.56 -13.40
N PHE A 630 6.91 6.26 -13.13
CA PHE A 630 7.91 5.72 -12.20
C PHE A 630 9.01 4.99 -12.98
N ARG A 631 10.21 4.88 -12.39
CA ARG A 631 11.40 4.22 -12.96
C ARG A 631 11.92 4.91 -14.22
N ASN A 632 12.19 6.21 -14.11
CA ASN A 632 12.63 7.10 -15.19
C ASN A 632 14.13 6.98 -15.54
N GLN A 633 14.79 5.85 -15.22
CA GLN A 633 16.22 5.60 -15.46
C GLN A 633 17.11 6.81 -15.14
N LEU A 634 16.94 7.39 -13.96
CA LEU A 634 17.61 8.63 -13.58
C LEU A 634 19.13 8.43 -13.52
N LYS A 635 19.87 9.17 -14.34
CA LYS A 635 21.34 9.16 -14.41
C LYS A 635 21.85 10.57 -14.66
N THR A 636 23.08 10.87 -14.23
CA THR A 636 23.74 12.17 -14.47
C THR A 636 23.91 12.50 -15.97
N ASN A 637 24.01 11.47 -16.83
CA ASN A 637 24.03 11.64 -18.29
C ASN A 637 22.71 12.10 -18.91
N ASN A 638 21.59 11.84 -18.22
CA ASN A 638 20.26 12.18 -18.68
C ASN A 638 19.81 13.57 -18.18
N ILE A 639 20.66 14.27 -17.40
CA ILE A 639 20.40 15.64 -16.97
C ILE A 639 21.14 16.56 -17.94
N LEU A 640 20.40 17.28 -18.78
CA LEU A 640 20.95 18.24 -19.74
C LEU A 640 20.87 19.66 -19.15
N LEU A 641 21.77 20.54 -19.57
CA LEU A 641 21.78 21.94 -19.15
C LEU A 641 21.48 22.84 -20.34
N ASP A 642 20.55 23.77 -20.19
CA ASP A 642 20.25 24.77 -21.22
C ASP A 642 21.24 25.96 -21.18
N GLU A 643 21.02 26.95 -22.06
CA GLU A 643 21.84 28.16 -22.18
C GLU A 643 21.94 28.95 -20.88
N HIS A 644 20.96 28.82 -19.98
CA HIS A 644 20.87 29.50 -18.69
C HIS A 644 21.32 28.61 -17.52
N HIS A 645 21.91 27.44 -17.80
CA HIS A 645 22.27 26.42 -16.81
C HIS A 645 21.07 25.83 -16.05
N ILE A 646 19.86 25.94 -16.60
CA ILE A 646 18.67 25.31 -16.03
C ILE A 646 18.70 23.82 -16.39
N PRO A 647 18.51 22.91 -15.41
CA PRO A 647 18.53 21.48 -15.68
C PRO A 647 17.24 21.03 -16.37
N LYS A 648 17.38 20.21 -17.41
CA LYS A 648 16.31 19.51 -18.10
C LYS A 648 16.57 18.02 -18.11
N LEU A 649 15.69 17.25 -17.49
CA LEU A 649 15.75 15.79 -17.49
C LEU A 649 15.30 15.26 -18.85
N SER A 650 16.15 14.47 -19.49
CA SER A 650 15.86 13.68 -20.70
C SER A 650 15.50 12.23 -20.33
N ASP A 651 15.10 11.44 -21.33
CA ASP A 651 14.88 9.99 -21.20
C ASP A 651 13.76 9.59 -20.21
N TYR A 652 12.94 10.54 -19.79
CA TYR A 652 11.77 10.30 -18.95
C TYR A 652 10.67 9.57 -19.74
N GLY A 653 9.83 8.81 -19.02
CA GLY A 653 8.70 8.10 -19.62
C GLY A 653 9.09 6.99 -20.61
N MET A 654 10.38 6.66 -20.74
CA MET A 654 10.85 5.59 -21.61
C MET A 654 10.46 4.20 -21.10
N SER A 655 10.29 4.02 -19.79
CA SER A 655 9.68 2.81 -19.20
C SER A 655 8.26 2.58 -19.73
N MET A 656 7.49 3.65 -19.94
CA MET A 656 6.15 3.56 -20.55
C MET A 656 6.19 3.06 -21.99
N ILE A 657 7.30 3.20 -22.71
CA ILE A 657 7.46 2.69 -24.08
C ILE A 657 8.11 1.29 -24.05
N ALA A 658 9.05 1.05 -23.14
CA ALA A 658 9.89 -0.16 -23.05
C ALA A 658 9.18 -1.41 -22.54
N GLU A 659 8.16 -1.26 -21.69
CA GLU A 659 7.38 -2.40 -21.14
C GLU A 659 6.75 -3.31 -22.23
N GLU A 660 6.65 -2.84 -23.48
CA GLU A 660 6.16 -3.63 -24.61
C GLU A 660 7.29 -4.35 -25.39
N ILE A 661 8.55 -3.95 -25.19
CA ILE A 661 9.73 -4.56 -25.81
C ILE A 661 10.18 -5.80 -25.01
N GLU A 662 10.25 -5.71 -23.67
CA GLU A 662 10.78 -6.79 -22.81
C GLU A 662 9.79 -7.93 -22.53
N TYR A 663 8.47 -7.71 -22.66
CA TYR A 663 7.46 -8.71 -22.33
C TYR A 663 7.50 -9.96 -23.25
N LEU A 664 8.25 -9.93 -24.37
CA LEU A 664 8.17 -10.95 -25.41
C LEU A 664 9.49 -11.62 -25.79
N GLU A 665 10.63 -11.23 -25.22
CA GLU A 665 11.91 -11.96 -25.36
C GLU A 665 12.08 -13.06 -24.29
N ALA A 666 11.34 -13.00 -23.18
CA ALA A 666 11.37 -14.00 -22.11
C ALA A 666 10.57 -15.29 -22.39
N LYS A 667 10.30 -15.62 -23.67
CA LYS A 667 9.61 -16.88 -24.05
C LYS A 667 10.51 -17.90 -24.74
N GLY A 668 11.82 -17.70 -24.69
CA GLY A 668 12.80 -18.52 -25.39
C GLY A 668 14.04 -18.89 -24.62
N GLU A 669 14.06 -18.87 -23.28
CA GLU A 669 15.08 -19.56 -22.48
C GLU A 669 14.70 -19.51 -20.99
N ASN A 670 15.00 -20.58 -20.25
CA ASN A 670 14.72 -20.72 -18.82
C ASN A 670 15.15 -19.47 -18.03
N PRO A 671 14.26 -18.83 -17.24
CA PRO A 671 14.70 -17.79 -16.33
C PRO A 671 15.47 -18.46 -15.19
N LYS A 672 16.79 -18.52 -15.34
CA LYS A 672 17.70 -18.65 -14.20
C LYS A 672 17.38 -17.49 -13.26
N SER A 673 16.71 -17.80 -12.15
CA SER A 673 16.56 -16.96 -10.96
C SER A 673 16.34 -15.46 -11.24
N CYS A 674 15.08 -15.04 -11.39
CA CYS A 674 14.69 -13.66 -11.08
C CYS A 674 14.80 -13.44 -9.55
N GLN A 675 16.04 -13.41 -9.06
CA GLN A 675 16.47 -12.78 -7.81
C GLN A 675 17.47 -11.68 -8.19
N ARG A 676 17.10 -10.81 -9.13
CA ARG A 676 17.66 -9.45 -9.18
C ARG A 676 16.61 -8.52 -8.60
N GLU A 677 16.64 -8.50 -7.27
CA GLU A 677 16.62 -7.29 -6.46
C GLU A 677 15.70 -6.14 -6.90
N ASP A 678 14.68 -5.95 -6.08
CA ASP A 678 13.76 -4.82 -5.90
C ASP A 678 14.47 -3.47 -5.58
N LEU A 679 15.71 -3.27 -6.07
CA LEU A 679 16.64 -2.24 -5.59
C LEU A 679 16.49 -0.87 -6.29
N GLU A 680 16.21 -0.82 -7.59
CA GLU A 680 16.27 0.44 -8.37
C GLU A 680 14.90 1.12 -8.51
N ASP A 681 14.57 2.04 -7.61
CA ASP A 681 13.50 3.03 -7.80
C ASP A 681 14.06 4.43 -8.13
N ASP A 682 13.20 5.39 -8.46
CA ASP A 682 13.63 6.75 -8.80
C ASP A 682 14.33 7.46 -7.63
N VAL A 683 13.95 7.16 -6.38
CA VAL A 683 14.56 7.78 -5.20
C VAL A 683 15.98 7.28 -5.00
N TYR A 684 16.19 5.99 -5.19
CA TYR A 684 17.51 5.34 -5.14
C TYR A 684 18.44 5.89 -6.21
N ASN A 685 17.98 5.94 -7.47
CA ASN A 685 18.75 6.47 -8.59
C ASN A 685 19.06 7.97 -8.41
N PHE A 686 18.12 8.74 -7.83
CA PHE A 686 18.39 10.14 -7.47
C PHE A 686 19.40 10.25 -6.31
N GLY A 687 19.40 9.30 -5.36
CA GLY A 687 20.44 9.16 -4.35
C GLY A 687 21.83 9.02 -4.95
N LEU A 688 21.98 8.18 -5.99
CA LEU A 688 23.26 8.04 -6.70
C LEU A 688 23.68 9.33 -7.42
N ILE A 689 22.73 10.09 -7.98
CA ILE A 689 23.00 11.42 -8.57
C ILE A 689 23.48 12.41 -7.51
N LEU A 690 22.87 12.41 -6.32
CA LEU A 690 23.31 13.24 -5.20
C LEU A 690 24.73 12.87 -4.75
N PHE A 691 25.02 11.58 -4.66
CA PHE A 691 26.33 11.08 -4.32
C PHE A 691 27.39 11.50 -5.35
N GLU A 692 27.13 11.31 -6.65
CA GLU A 692 28.03 11.74 -7.72
C GLU A 692 28.26 13.27 -7.70
N SER A 693 27.24 14.04 -7.34
CA SER A 693 27.36 15.51 -7.20
C SER A 693 28.23 15.95 -6.02
N LEU A 694 28.34 15.13 -4.96
CA LEU A 694 29.15 15.39 -3.77
C LEU A 694 30.61 14.98 -3.95
N VAL A 695 30.87 13.86 -4.62
CA VAL A 695 32.20 13.22 -4.68
C VAL A 695 32.90 13.46 -6.03
N GLY A 696 32.15 13.82 -7.07
CA GLY A 696 32.67 14.04 -8.41
C GLY A 696 32.83 12.74 -9.22
N HIS A 697 33.08 12.90 -10.52
CA HIS A 697 33.02 11.80 -11.51
C HIS A 697 33.99 10.65 -11.23
N ALA A 698 35.25 10.95 -10.87
CA ALA A 698 36.33 9.96 -10.76
C ALA A 698 36.12 8.91 -9.65
N ALA A 699 35.30 9.22 -8.64
CA ALA A 699 34.98 8.30 -7.56
C ALA A 699 33.68 7.52 -7.80
N SER A 700 32.76 8.07 -8.62
CA SER A 700 31.49 7.44 -8.98
C SER A 700 31.66 6.17 -9.86
N GLU A 701 32.75 6.08 -10.64
CA GLU A 701 33.07 4.87 -11.44
C GLU A 701 33.28 3.61 -10.58
N LYS A 702 33.53 3.77 -9.27
CA LYS A 702 33.65 2.65 -8.32
C LYS A 702 32.29 2.14 -7.79
N GLY A 703 31.19 2.81 -8.16
CA GLY A 703 29.81 2.37 -7.94
C GLY A 703 29.34 2.33 -6.47
N GLU A 704 28.23 1.63 -6.24
CA GLU A 704 27.57 1.45 -4.92
C GLU A 704 28.50 0.87 -3.86
N ALA A 705 29.42 -0.01 -4.25
CA ALA A 705 30.41 -0.63 -3.36
C ALA A 705 31.31 0.41 -2.68
N PHE A 706 31.69 1.47 -3.40
CA PHE A 706 32.51 2.55 -2.84
C PHE A 706 31.75 3.40 -1.82
N PHE A 707 30.45 3.64 -2.04
CA PHE A 707 29.63 4.37 -1.06
C PHE A 707 29.43 3.59 0.23
N LEU A 708 29.19 2.27 0.13
CA LEU A 708 29.01 1.41 1.30
C LEU A 708 30.30 1.24 2.12
N ASP A 709 31.45 1.11 1.46
CA ASP A 709 32.77 0.99 2.12
C ASP A 709 33.20 2.30 2.79
N GLU A 710 32.90 3.46 2.20
CA GLU A 710 33.34 4.77 2.70
C GLU A 710 32.26 5.51 3.53
N LYS A 711 31.13 4.86 3.83
CA LYS A 711 30.02 5.46 4.60
C LYS A 711 30.49 5.99 5.97
N ALA A 712 31.38 5.28 6.63
CA ALA A 712 31.97 5.69 7.91
C ALA A 712 32.89 6.92 7.77
N SER A 713 33.51 7.10 6.61
CA SER A 713 34.43 8.22 6.36
C SER A 713 33.69 9.55 6.20
N PHE A 714 32.43 9.56 5.75
CA PHE A 714 31.58 10.75 5.72
C PHE A 714 31.21 11.28 7.11
N GLU A 715 31.36 10.49 8.18
CA GLU A 715 31.07 10.92 9.55
C GLU A 715 32.25 11.69 10.18
N SER A 716 33.47 11.54 9.65
CA SER A 716 34.67 12.22 10.15
C SER A 716 35.05 13.44 9.29
N GLN A 717 35.54 14.51 9.92
CA GLN A 717 35.96 15.72 9.20
C GLN A 717 37.16 15.45 8.27
N ASP A 718 38.07 14.56 8.65
CA ASP A 718 39.22 14.16 7.83
C ASP A 718 38.85 13.19 6.70
N GLY A 719 37.83 12.35 6.89
CA GLY A 719 37.29 11.50 5.82
C GLY A 719 36.54 12.31 4.77
N ARG A 720 35.76 13.33 5.18
CA ARG A 720 35.11 14.27 4.24
C ARG A 720 36.12 14.97 3.32
N LYS A 721 37.26 15.41 3.86
CA LYS A 721 38.33 16.05 3.08
C LYS A 721 38.99 15.14 2.03
N LYS A 722 38.89 13.82 2.19
CA LYS A 722 39.46 12.83 1.26
C LYS A 722 38.50 12.42 0.16
N ILE A 723 37.19 12.51 0.41
CA ILE A 723 36.15 11.91 -0.45
C ILE A 723 35.36 12.99 -1.19
N VAL A 724 34.98 14.08 -0.52
CA VAL A 724 34.16 15.12 -1.14
C VAL A 724 34.98 15.88 -2.18
N ASP A 725 34.33 16.21 -3.29
CA ASP A 725 34.92 16.99 -4.38
C ASP A 725 35.56 18.28 -3.83
N PRO A 726 36.84 18.58 -4.16
CA PRO A 726 37.53 19.76 -3.68
C PRO A 726 36.79 21.08 -3.96
N VAL A 727 36.06 21.17 -5.07
CA VAL A 727 35.24 22.34 -5.40
C VAL A 727 34.05 22.47 -4.45
N VAL A 728 33.44 21.34 -4.07
CA VAL A 728 32.35 21.32 -3.08
C VAL A 728 32.90 21.71 -1.71
N LEU A 729 34.04 21.17 -1.29
CA LEU A 729 34.67 21.57 -0.02
C LEU A 729 35.07 23.05 0.02
N ALA A 730 35.42 23.64 -1.13
CA ALA A 730 35.80 25.04 -1.23
C ALA A 730 34.59 26.00 -1.26
N THR A 731 33.42 25.54 -1.71
CA THR A 731 32.24 26.40 -1.95
C THR A 731 31.04 26.09 -1.06
N CYS A 732 31.07 24.99 -0.29
CA CYS A 732 29.97 24.52 0.55
C CYS A 732 30.18 24.86 2.03
N CYS A 733 29.14 25.35 2.71
CA CYS A 733 29.14 25.47 4.17
C CYS A 733 28.89 24.10 4.82
N GLN A 734 29.41 23.92 6.04
CA GLN A 734 29.39 22.64 6.72
C GLN A 734 27.97 22.14 7.00
N GLU A 735 27.06 23.05 7.30
CA GLU A 735 25.65 22.80 7.55
C GLU A 735 24.95 22.30 6.27
N SER A 736 25.13 22.98 5.13
CA SER A 736 24.59 22.54 3.85
C SER A 736 25.14 21.17 3.43
N LEU A 737 26.44 20.93 3.66
CA LEU A 737 27.08 19.66 3.35
C LEU A 737 26.47 18.51 4.18
N SER A 738 26.24 18.76 5.47
CA SER A 738 25.67 17.76 6.37
C SER A 738 24.25 17.35 5.98
N ILE A 739 23.42 18.31 5.55
CA ILE A 739 22.05 18.05 5.08
C ILE A 739 22.11 17.22 3.79
N ALA A 740 22.97 17.58 2.84
CA ALA A 740 23.13 16.88 1.57
C ALA A 740 23.63 15.44 1.75
N ILE A 741 24.60 15.20 2.63
CA ILE A 741 25.07 13.85 2.96
C ILE A 741 23.92 13.05 3.61
N SER A 742 23.21 13.64 4.57
CA SER A 742 22.12 12.97 5.28
C SER A 742 21.00 12.50 4.33
N ILE A 743 20.55 13.38 3.42
CA ILE A 743 19.52 13.01 2.46
C ILE A 743 20.03 11.97 1.45
N THR A 744 21.29 12.07 1.02
CA THR A 744 21.94 11.08 0.14
C THR A 744 21.94 9.68 0.77
N THR A 745 22.33 9.57 2.05
CA THR A 745 22.33 8.30 2.77
C THR A 745 20.93 7.69 2.90
N LYS A 746 19.90 8.52 3.10
CA LYS A 746 18.51 8.05 3.17
C LYS A 746 17.99 7.57 1.80
N CYS A 747 18.36 8.25 0.72
CA CYS A 747 17.97 7.86 -0.64
C CYS A 747 18.62 6.53 -1.08
N ILE A 748 19.91 6.32 -0.78
CA ILE A 748 20.66 5.09 -1.12
C ILE A 748 20.44 4.00 -0.04
N SER A 749 19.24 3.94 0.54
CA SER A 749 18.88 2.85 1.46
C SER A 749 18.58 1.57 0.68
N PRO A 750 19.10 0.39 1.09
CA PRO A 750 18.79 -0.88 0.42
C PRO A 750 17.32 -1.31 0.60
N GLN A 751 16.64 -0.82 1.63
CA GLN A 751 15.20 -1.05 1.82
C GLN A 751 14.40 0.14 1.33
N SER A 752 13.48 -0.10 0.38
CA SER A 752 12.61 0.91 -0.23
C SER A 752 11.69 1.62 0.76
N SER A 753 11.27 0.95 1.83
CA SER A 753 10.43 1.52 2.90
C SER A 753 11.09 2.63 3.72
N PHE A 754 12.42 2.67 3.76
CA PHE A 754 13.19 3.72 4.45
C PHE A 754 13.58 4.89 3.54
N ARG A 755 13.30 4.79 2.24
CA ARG A 755 13.61 5.85 1.27
C ARG A 755 12.61 7.00 1.43
N PRO A 756 13.06 8.27 1.40
CA PRO A 756 12.18 9.43 1.55
C PRO A 756 11.30 9.64 0.31
N SER A 757 10.22 10.41 0.44
CA SER A 757 9.45 10.85 -0.72
C SER A 757 10.20 11.96 -1.49
N PHE A 758 9.90 12.16 -2.78
CA PHE A 758 10.48 13.28 -3.54
C PHE A 758 10.07 14.66 -2.99
N GLU A 759 8.96 14.75 -2.26
CA GLU A 759 8.58 15.97 -1.53
C GLU A 759 9.57 16.25 -0.39
N ASP A 760 9.92 15.22 0.39
CA ASP A 760 10.92 15.31 1.46
C ASP A 760 12.32 15.61 0.90
N VAL A 761 12.71 14.95 -0.20
CA VAL A 761 13.98 15.21 -0.89
C VAL A 761 14.06 16.67 -1.34
N LEU A 762 12.99 17.17 -2.00
CA LEU A 762 12.92 18.54 -2.47
C LEU A 762 12.98 19.55 -1.31
N TRP A 763 12.31 19.25 -0.19
CA TRP A 763 12.35 20.09 1.00
C TRP A 763 13.76 20.17 1.58
N ASN A 764 14.44 19.04 1.75
CA ASN A 764 15.80 18.99 2.29
C ASN A 764 16.82 19.71 1.38
N LEU A 765 16.71 19.55 0.06
CA LEU A 765 17.58 20.25 -0.88
C LEU A 765 17.35 21.77 -0.90
N LYS A 766 16.08 22.22 -0.84
CA LYS A 766 15.76 23.64 -0.72
C LYS A 766 16.29 24.23 0.58
N TYR A 767 16.17 23.48 1.68
CA TYR A 767 16.69 23.89 2.97
C TYR A 767 18.22 23.99 2.95
N ALA A 768 18.92 23.01 2.37
CA ALA A 768 20.37 23.06 2.17
C ALA A 768 20.78 24.30 1.35
N ALA A 769 20.08 24.59 0.24
CA ALA A 769 20.35 25.77 -0.58
C ALA A 769 20.08 27.09 0.15
N GLN A 770 19.06 27.14 0.99
CA GLN A 770 18.76 28.32 1.81
C GLN A 770 19.89 28.58 2.83
N VAL A 771 20.35 27.54 3.51
CA VAL A 771 21.45 27.62 4.48
C VAL A 771 22.77 28.02 3.79
N GLN A 772 23.02 27.53 2.58
CA GLN A 772 24.16 27.96 1.79
C GLN A 772 24.07 29.45 1.41
N ALA A 773 22.90 29.89 0.92
CA ALA A 773 22.69 31.27 0.49
C ALA A 773 22.86 32.31 1.61
N THR A 774 22.50 31.96 2.86
CA THR A 774 22.74 32.86 4.00
C THR A 774 24.23 33.08 4.24
N VAL A 775 25.04 32.02 4.15
CA VAL A 775 26.51 32.12 4.35
C VAL A 775 27.18 32.87 3.19
N ASP A 776 26.74 32.63 1.96
CA ASP A 776 27.25 33.33 0.78
C ASP A 776 26.93 34.84 0.81
N ALA A 777 25.80 35.24 1.42
CA ALA A 777 25.41 36.63 1.60
C ALA A 777 26.27 37.33 2.67
N ASP A 778 26.55 36.64 3.78
CA ASP A 778 27.39 37.17 4.86
C ASP A 778 28.83 37.38 4.37
N GLN A 779 29.40 36.42 3.62
CA GLN A 779 30.75 36.55 3.02
C GLN A 779 30.85 37.70 2.01
N LYS A 780 29.79 37.93 1.20
CA LYS A 780 29.75 39.08 0.28
C LYS A 780 29.68 40.42 1.02
N SER A 781 28.98 40.46 2.16
CA SER A 781 28.90 41.68 2.98
C SER A 781 30.24 42.03 3.64
N ASP A 782 31.01 41.03 4.08
CA ASP A 782 32.35 41.22 4.65
C ASP A 782 33.41 41.61 3.60
N SER A 783 33.23 41.20 2.33
CA SER A 783 34.13 41.58 1.22
C SER A 783 33.87 42.98 0.63
N ALA A 784 32.76 43.62 1.03
CA ALA A 784 32.37 44.95 0.57
C ALA A 784 32.74 46.08 1.55
N PHE A 785 33.43 45.75 2.65
CA PHE A 785 33.94 46.70 3.65
C PHE A 785 35.44 46.94 3.56
#